data_AF-A0A9Q1ECC9-F1
#
_entry.id   AF-A0A9Q1ECC9-F1
#
_cell.length_a   1.000
_cell.length_b   1.000
_cell.length_c   1.000
_cell.angle_alpha   90.00
_cell.angle_beta   90.00
_cell.angle_gamma   90.00
#
_symmetry.space_group_name_H-M   'P 1'
#
loop_
_entity.id
_entity.type
_entity.pdbx_description
1 polymer ?
#
loop_
_entity_poly.entity_id
_entity_poly.type
_entity_poly.pdbx_seq_one_letter_code
_entity_poly.pdbx_strand_id
1 'polypeptide(L)'
;MEPGVPDSRARSIRETRVTGAEIRTKYRSAHLRSQTKEQNSISLKPAKYNILNTTMAANDSHRVLLLEEGVRNLSEELVQCQADKEFVWSLWKRLQVANPDLTQAVSLVVEREKQKGEAKDRKVLEILQVKDYKIQELEQRGTSQQQEMNSLAQRSRSAEEDSAVMKKDMAAVRQKLKEKSQELKECREQSKRMEVEQQGVVRDLEEAKTGLDARCARMQSDLEKLLEQAVEWSQEKTAIHTKAQVFEGELKDAKRQIGDLHERCSYLTAELTAREKDLAQMDEHVNRLKQDQQQLQALYTQSVEHASDQAQLIKQLEELNLDTQRVLRTQEAAQSADSASYQRLYSDLNESYQSLKASEAQLRQSHISLTAQLCLKDQEILHLQARLQQTATATVACSPVRQSNYRQAEERLKRSVRADCVEAEDASLNLSPTPSRDTQTNLRRSQDTPVQRTRSLSPPSGSGGRGGPFVALKRAEIRVRDLEEMLRLKTEESTELRKAHENRQERLHVLQTNYKTVKEQLKQAEESQDHPRGRSQRAEAWELRHENSDGVWNELAYFKRLNKNLITEKTNLEEEVDLLRVQAAVDRVTLQEMRMCLQQERHELLLSEAEGKGVNRCSTPKTPPAGEPENTAQQTEQLQKKAWSLEKEVELLKQTSQELSEVREKLQKKAWSLEKEAESLREVNRELSESREQLQTSLLRLRSQTATRQQADRAWHQGAVQELEEGLMACRRQLAQARREGSQVRHRLERARQDLVLLRAARDYSRSRSRKQRHGNATAPSRGSLRPRPPHCRRGSRPTHTRANRDGWEDVSVESDSVDEYTDSLNSPLPARTQSACDRRSETSSTSPPRLHVEHVKHTRPEAVGHAQPGCVQVQRGWRSRRRRGAFCRTLQQRIGALQQQVTVLQGAKKAAQSSVQELRLTQDKLTAQLTTLTQKLNTSKQLSQKLTSDLSAAEQQRGKLERELEECKQRLPRTPTPEPQNTAEAELKGLQAKLKNACNEVTKHTLANKTLKTELQAKEEQLKELQENPPPPSRHDSGSPSVLFEKAASRNQLAFRMQGAVAAERRDASADTRVTGQRACARAGRPGQMLLVKPLSSTPAPQAKYLGPPVC
;
A
#
# COMPACT_ATOMS: atom_id res chain seq x y z
N MET A 1 37.55 -22.33 -60.54
CA MET A 1 38.62 -21.42 -60.97
C MET A 1 39.30 -20.89 -59.72
N GLU A 2 40.56 -21.25 -59.53
CA GLU A 2 41.50 -20.65 -58.57
C GLU A 2 42.27 -19.48 -59.24
N PRO A 3 43.14 -18.73 -58.54
CA PRO A 3 43.24 -18.48 -57.08
C PRO A 3 43.33 -16.97 -56.73
N GLY A 4 43.33 -16.60 -55.44
CA GLY A 4 43.51 -15.20 -55.02
C GLY A 4 43.64 -14.98 -53.51
N VAL A 5 44.86 -15.12 -52.96
CA VAL A 5 45.18 -15.09 -51.51
C VAL A 5 45.07 -13.69 -50.88
N PRO A 6 44.51 -13.60 -49.65
CA PRO A 6 44.87 -12.57 -48.67
C PRO A 6 45.68 -13.15 -47.48
N ASP A 7 46.83 -12.54 -47.15
CA ASP A 7 47.61 -12.85 -45.92
C ASP A 7 47.27 -11.86 -44.81
N SER A 8 46.86 -12.36 -43.63
CA SER A 8 46.88 -11.58 -42.38
C SER A 8 46.85 -12.46 -41.11
N ARG A 9 48.04 -12.86 -40.67
CA ARG A 9 48.45 -13.04 -39.25
C ARG A 9 47.37 -12.89 -38.16
N ALA A 10 46.87 -14.03 -37.64
CA ALA A 10 46.37 -14.08 -36.26
C ALA A 10 47.54 -14.29 -35.28
N ARG A 11 47.63 -13.47 -34.21
CA ARG A 11 48.52 -13.74 -33.06
C ARG A 11 47.72 -14.45 -31.97
N SER A 12 48.07 -15.68 -31.64
CA SER A 12 47.58 -16.33 -30.42
C SER A 12 48.57 -16.12 -29.27
N ILE A 13 48.04 -15.98 -28.05
CA ILE A 13 48.79 -15.65 -26.84
C ILE A 13 49.25 -16.94 -26.15
N ARG A 14 50.51 -16.96 -25.70
CA ARG A 14 50.99 -17.87 -24.66
C ARG A 14 51.90 -17.12 -23.70
N GLU A 15 51.41 -16.84 -22.51
CA GLU A 15 52.27 -16.50 -21.38
C GLU A 15 52.55 -17.75 -20.55
N THR A 16 53.82 -18.00 -20.23
CA THR A 16 54.37 -18.12 -18.86
C THR A 16 55.76 -18.78 -18.88
N ARG A 17 56.55 -18.55 -17.82
CA ARG A 17 57.79 -19.28 -17.45
C ARG A 17 58.92 -19.29 -18.49
N VAL A 18 59.64 -18.16 -18.61
CA VAL A 18 61.02 -18.14 -19.13
C VAL A 18 62.02 -18.04 -17.98
N THR A 19 62.28 -19.18 -17.34
CA THR A 19 63.41 -19.39 -16.41
C THR A 19 63.99 -20.78 -16.68
N GLY A 20 65.15 -20.85 -17.37
CA GLY A 20 65.84 -22.12 -17.66
C GLY A 20 66.48 -22.29 -19.05
N ALA A 21 66.38 -21.30 -19.96
CA ALA A 21 66.83 -21.44 -21.34
C ALA A 21 68.31 -21.03 -21.61
N GLU A 22 68.95 -20.24 -20.75
CA GLU A 22 70.22 -19.56 -21.08
C GLU A 22 71.50 -20.41 -20.90
N ILE A 23 71.41 -21.61 -20.32
CA ILE A 23 72.59 -22.44 -20.00
C ILE A 23 72.91 -23.46 -21.12
N ARG A 24 71.91 -23.95 -21.88
CA ARG A 24 72.14 -25.02 -22.89
C ARG A 24 72.68 -24.53 -24.23
N THR A 25 72.56 -23.24 -24.54
CA THR A 25 73.10 -22.65 -25.79
C THR A 25 74.62 -22.46 -25.73
N LYS A 26 75.17 -22.00 -24.60
CA LYS A 26 76.63 -21.83 -24.41
C LYS A 26 77.40 -23.15 -24.58
N TYR A 27 76.88 -24.27 -24.08
CA TYR A 27 77.55 -25.58 -24.21
C TYR A 27 77.57 -26.13 -25.65
N ARG A 28 76.47 -26.04 -26.41
CA ARG A 28 76.48 -26.45 -27.84
C ARG A 28 77.38 -25.53 -28.68
N SER A 29 77.40 -24.23 -28.42
CA SER A 29 78.29 -23.28 -29.11
C SER A 29 79.77 -23.46 -28.77
N ALA A 30 80.11 -23.96 -27.58
CA ALA A 30 81.49 -24.29 -27.21
C ALA A 30 81.96 -25.59 -27.91
N HIS A 31 81.16 -26.66 -27.85
CA HIS A 31 81.57 -27.97 -28.37
C HIS A 31 81.79 -27.94 -29.90
N LEU A 32 80.90 -27.28 -30.65
CA LEU A 32 81.05 -27.08 -32.11
C LEU A 32 82.25 -26.19 -32.48
N ARG A 33 82.71 -25.30 -31.60
CA ARG A 33 83.93 -24.47 -31.82
C ARG A 33 85.23 -25.18 -31.43
N SER A 34 85.15 -26.25 -30.63
CA SER A 34 86.31 -27.11 -30.32
C SER A 34 86.57 -28.09 -31.46
N GLN A 35 85.54 -28.86 -31.86
CA GLN A 35 85.69 -29.88 -32.92
C GLN A 35 86.13 -29.28 -34.26
N THR A 36 85.66 -28.08 -34.61
CA THR A 36 86.10 -27.35 -35.83
C THR A 36 87.51 -26.76 -35.75
N LYS A 37 88.12 -26.65 -34.56
CA LYS A 37 89.55 -26.32 -34.43
C LYS A 37 90.45 -27.56 -34.50
N GLU A 38 90.03 -28.68 -33.92
CA GLU A 38 90.84 -29.90 -33.91
C GLU A 38 90.87 -30.60 -35.27
N GLN A 39 89.74 -30.71 -35.99
CA GLN A 39 89.72 -31.32 -37.33
C GLN A 39 90.59 -30.55 -38.34
N ASN A 40 90.58 -29.21 -38.29
CA ASN A 40 91.46 -28.38 -39.11
C ASN A 40 92.95 -28.48 -38.70
N SER A 41 93.26 -28.87 -37.46
CA SER A 41 94.64 -29.01 -36.96
C SER A 41 95.31 -30.33 -37.33
N ILE A 42 94.54 -31.35 -37.73
CA ILE A 42 95.05 -32.67 -38.13
C ILE A 42 95.20 -32.75 -39.67
N SER A 43 94.26 -32.20 -40.44
CA SER A 43 94.32 -32.26 -41.92
C SER A 43 95.45 -31.40 -42.53
N LEU A 44 95.90 -30.34 -41.85
CA LEU A 44 96.95 -29.44 -42.37
C LEU A 44 98.40 -29.92 -42.14
N LYS A 45 98.62 -31.02 -41.39
CA LYS A 45 99.96 -31.59 -41.18
C LYS A 45 100.54 -32.29 -42.42
N PRO A 46 99.84 -33.24 -43.09
CA PRO A 46 100.36 -33.84 -44.32
C PRO A 46 100.49 -32.82 -45.45
N ALA A 47 99.61 -31.81 -45.52
CA ALA A 47 99.71 -30.75 -46.52
C ALA A 47 101.04 -29.97 -46.42
N LYS A 48 101.43 -29.54 -45.22
CA LYS A 48 102.70 -28.81 -45.03
C LYS A 48 103.94 -29.68 -45.21
N TYR A 49 103.91 -30.94 -44.78
CA TYR A 49 105.02 -31.87 -45.02
C TYR A 49 105.18 -32.22 -46.51
N ASN A 50 104.08 -32.44 -47.23
CA ASN A 50 104.15 -32.71 -48.66
C ASN A 50 104.61 -31.48 -49.45
N ILE A 51 104.13 -30.28 -49.12
CA ILE A 51 104.61 -29.05 -49.79
C ILE A 51 106.12 -28.85 -49.57
N LEU A 52 106.63 -29.07 -48.35
CA LEU A 52 108.08 -28.99 -48.07
C LEU A 52 108.88 -30.08 -48.78
N ASN A 53 108.44 -31.34 -48.78
CA ASN A 53 109.13 -32.41 -49.50
C ASN A 53 109.12 -32.17 -51.02
N THR A 54 108.02 -31.66 -51.58
CA THR A 54 107.92 -31.34 -53.02
C THR A 54 108.82 -30.14 -53.39
N THR A 55 108.92 -29.10 -52.55
CA THR A 55 109.84 -27.99 -52.85
C THR A 55 111.30 -28.36 -52.66
N MET A 56 111.64 -29.23 -51.70
CA MET A 56 113.01 -29.75 -51.60
C MET A 56 113.36 -30.68 -52.77
N ALA A 57 112.47 -31.61 -53.15
CA ALA A 57 112.69 -32.47 -54.32
C ALA A 57 112.75 -31.72 -55.65
N ALA A 58 111.98 -30.63 -55.81
CA ALA A 58 112.07 -29.75 -56.96
C ALA A 58 113.39 -28.96 -56.98
N ASN A 59 113.83 -28.44 -55.83
CA ASN A 59 115.13 -27.77 -55.72
C ASN A 59 116.30 -28.72 -55.97
N ASP A 60 116.26 -29.96 -55.48
CA ASP A 60 117.31 -30.94 -55.72
C ASP A 60 117.32 -31.42 -57.18
N SER A 61 116.17 -31.61 -57.82
CA SER A 61 116.09 -31.82 -59.28
C SER A 61 116.68 -30.66 -60.08
N HIS A 62 116.40 -29.40 -59.68
CA HIS A 62 116.98 -28.21 -60.31
C HIS A 62 118.50 -28.11 -60.08
N ARG A 63 119.01 -28.59 -58.93
CA ARG A 63 120.45 -28.68 -58.66
C ARG A 63 121.13 -29.77 -59.50
N VAL A 64 120.47 -30.91 -59.72
CA VAL A 64 120.96 -31.96 -60.62
C VAL A 64 121.05 -31.44 -62.06
N LEU A 65 119.99 -30.81 -62.58
CA LEU A 65 119.99 -30.23 -63.94
C LEU A 65 121.09 -29.17 -64.13
N LEU A 66 121.32 -28.30 -63.13
CA LEU A 66 122.42 -27.32 -63.16
C LEU A 66 123.81 -27.99 -63.17
N LEU A 67 123.98 -29.13 -62.49
CA LEU A 67 125.24 -29.88 -62.48
C LEU A 67 125.46 -30.65 -63.79
N GLU A 68 124.41 -31.25 -64.35
CA GLU A 68 124.45 -31.89 -65.67
C GLU A 68 124.79 -30.88 -66.78
N GLU A 69 124.19 -29.69 -66.73
CA GLU A 69 124.50 -28.57 -67.63
C GLU A 69 125.92 -28.03 -67.42
N GLY A 70 126.39 -27.91 -66.17
CA GLY A 70 127.77 -27.56 -65.86
C GLY A 70 128.78 -28.57 -66.42
N VAL A 71 128.53 -29.87 -66.26
CA VAL A 71 129.37 -30.94 -66.82
C VAL A 71 129.34 -30.93 -68.35
N ARG A 72 128.17 -30.69 -68.97
CA ARG A 72 128.05 -30.53 -70.43
C ARG A 72 128.91 -29.38 -70.95
N ASN A 73 128.76 -28.19 -70.37
CA ASN A 73 129.51 -27.00 -70.75
C ASN A 73 131.03 -27.20 -70.59
N LEU A 74 131.48 -27.80 -69.48
CA LEU A 74 132.89 -28.14 -69.28
C LEU A 74 133.41 -29.18 -70.29
N SER A 75 132.57 -30.12 -70.73
CA SER A 75 132.93 -31.09 -71.78
C SER A 75 133.05 -30.46 -73.16
N GLU A 76 132.17 -29.49 -73.50
CA GLU A 76 132.28 -28.69 -74.73
C GLU A 76 133.56 -27.85 -74.75
N GLU A 77 133.87 -27.17 -73.64
CA GLU A 77 135.09 -26.37 -73.48
C GLU A 77 136.34 -27.26 -73.56
N LEU A 78 136.33 -28.44 -72.95
CA LEU A 78 137.42 -29.41 -73.06
C LEU A 78 137.66 -29.88 -74.50
N VAL A 79 136.58 -30.21 -75.24
CA VAL A 79 136.66 -30.59 -76.66
C VAL A 79 137.20 -29.44 -77.52
N GLN A 80 136.78 -28.20 -77.26
CA GLN A 80 137.27 -27.02 -77.98
C GLN A 80 138.75 -26.73 -77.66
N CYS A 81 139.18 -26.88 -76.40
CA CYS A 81 140.59 -26.79 -76.01
C CYS A 81 141.44 -27.90 -76.64
N GLN A 82 140.90 -29.12 -76.77
CA GLN A 82 141.59 -30.22 -77.45
C GLN A 82 141.71 -29.95 -78.96
N ALA A 83 140.65 -29.44 -79.61
CA ALA A 83 140.71 -29.02 -81.01
C ALA A 83 141.73 -27.88 -81.24
N ASP A 84 141.82 -26.91 -80.32
CA ASP A 84 142.84 -25.85 -80.35
C ASP A 84 144.26 -26.39 -80.14
N LYS A 85 144.46 -27.36 -79.24
CA LYS A 85 145.76 -28.04 -79.05
C LYS A 85 146.21 -28.75 -80.33
N GLU A 86 145.33 -29.55 -80.95
CA GLU A 86 145.67 -30.27 -82.19
C GLU A 86 145.88 -29.30 -83.36
N PHE A 87 145.15 -28.17 -83.41
CA PHE A 87 145.39 -27.09 -84.36
C PHE A 87 146.79 -26.47 -84.18
N VAL A 88 147.17 -26.09 -82.96
CA VAL A 88 148.50 -25.52 -82.67
C VAL A 88 149.62 -26.52 -82.98
N TRP A 89 149.44 -27.81 -82.65
CA TRP A 89 150.44 -28.84 -82.95
C TRP A 89 150.59 -29.11 -84.44
N SER A 90 149.47 -29.12 -85.19
CA SER A 90 149.46 -29.22 -86.66
C SER A 90 150.14 -28.01 -87.31
N LEU A 91 149.86 -26.80 -86.83
CA LEU A 91 150.47 -25.56 -87.30
C LEU A 91 151.99 -25.56 -87.05
N TRP A 92 152.43 -25.89 -85.84
CA TRP A 92 153.84 -26.03 -85.48
C TRP A 92 154.56 -27.06 -86.37
N LYS A 93 153.93 -28.22 -86.62
CA LYS A 93 154.50 -29.27 -87.47
C LYS A 93 154.62 -28.86 -88.95
N ARG A 94 153.74 -27.98 -89.46
CA ARG A 94 153.89 -27.38 -90.80
C ARG A 94 155.03 -26.35 -90.84
N LEU A 95 155.18 -25.55 -89.79
CA LEU A 95 156.24 -24.54 -89.67
C LEU A 95 157.66 -25.13 -89.54
N GLN A 96 157.79 -26.43 -89.22
CA GLN A 96 159.08 -27.14 -89.19
C GLN A 96 159.56 -27.67 -90.56
N VAL A 97 158.76 -27.55 -91.63
CA VAL A 97 159.21 -27.94 -92.98
C VAL A 97 160.25 -26.93 -93.48
N ALA A 98 161.30 -27.41 -94.16
CA ALA A 98 162.48 -26.60 -94.53
C ALA A 98 162.21 -25.30 -95.31
N ASN A 99 161.07 -25.21 -96.00
CA ASN A 99 160.53 -23.97 -96.57
C ASN A 99 159.03 -23.89 -96.19
N PRO A 100 158.65 -23.19 -95.10
CA PRO A 100 157.26 -23.13 -94.64
C PRO A 100 156.49 -21.95 -95.27
N ASP A 101 155.27 -22.18 -95.77
CA ASP A 101 154.38 -21.11 -96.23
C ASP A 101 153.73 -20.39 -95.03
N LEU A 102 154.34 -19.27 -94.66
CA LEU A 102 153.86 -18.36 -93.62
C LEU A 102 152.48 -17.75 -93.96
N THR A 103 152.14 -17.58 -95.24
CA THR A 103 150.87 -16.98 -95.67
C THR A 103 149.70 -17.91 -95.35
N GLN A 104 149.84 -19.19 -95.72
CA GLN A 104 148.86 -20.22 -95.37
C GLN A 104 148.77 -20.41 -93.85
N ALA A 105 149.89 -20.37 -93.14
CA ALA A 105 149.90 -20.46 -91.68
C ALA A 105 149.10 -19.32 -91.01
N VAL A 106 149.31 -18.07 -91.43
CA VAL A 106 148.55 -16.90 -90.92
C VAL A 106 147.07 -17.00 -91.29
N SER A 107 146.75 -17.41 -92.52
CA SER A 107 145.35 -17.57 -92.98
C SER A 107 144.59 -18.60 -92.13
N LEU A 108 145.23 -19.71 -91.77
CA LEU A 108 144.65 -20.72 -90.88
C LEU A 108 144.41 -20.19 -89.46
N VAL A 109 145.30 -19.36 -88.92
CA VAL A 109 145.12 -18.72 -87.60
C VAL A 109 143.97 -17.71 -87.63
N VAL A 110 143.89 -16.87 -88.67
CA VAL A 110 142.81 -15.88 -88.84
C VAL A 110 141.45 -16.57 -88.95
N GLU A 111 141.34 -17.63 -89.75
CA GLU A 111 140.09 -18.38 -89.88
C GLU A 111 139.71 -19.12 -88.59
N ARG A 112 140.69 -19.63 -87.81
CA ARG A 112 140.44 -20.25 -86.50
C ARG A 112 139.97 -19.24 -85.44
N GLU A 113 140.54 -18.04 -85.40
CA GLU A 113 140.07 -16.98 -84.49
C GLU A 113 138.72 -16.40 -84.92
N LYS A 114 138.45 -16.28 -86.23
CA LYS A 114 137.12 -15.96 -86.76
C LYS A 114 136.07 -16.97 -86.29
N GLN A 115 136.35 -18.28 -86.40
CA GLN A 115 135.45 -19.33 -85.89
C GLN A 115 135.18 -19.19 -84.37
N LYS A 116 136.17 -18.77 -83.58
CA LYS A 116 135.99 -18.48 -82.14
C LYS A 116 135.16 -17.22 -81.88
N GLY A 117 135.27 -16.20 -82.73
CA GLY A 117 134.40 -15.03 -82.72
C GLY A 117 132.95 -15.45 -82.96
N GLU A 118 132.67 -16.08 -84.10
CA GLU A 118 131.33 -16.55 -84.44
C GLU A 118 130.73 -17.52 -83.39
N ALA A 119 131.56 -18.37 -82.75
CA ALA A 119 131.11 -19.25 -81.67
C ALA A 119 130.67 -18.48 -80.41
N LYS A 120 131.36 -17.38 -80.06
CA LYS A 120 130.94 -16.48 -78.96
C LYS A 120 129.66 -15.75 -79.33
N ASP A 121 129.56 -15.22 -80.56
CA ASP A 121 128.38 -14.49 -81.03
C ASP A 121 127.14 -15.38 -81.08
N ARG A 122 127.28 -16.65 -81.50
CA ARG A 122 126.22 -17.67 -81.41
C ARG A 122 125.75 -17.89 -79.96
N LYS A 123 126.68 -18.08 -79.01
CA LYS A 123 126.32 -18.22 -77.57
C LYS A 123 125.67 -16.95 -77.00
N VAL A 124 126.06 -15.75 -77.46
CA VAL A 124 125.40 -14.49 -77.07
C VAL A 124 123.97 -14.41 -77.61
N LEU A 125 123.74 -14.78 -78.89
CA LEU A 125 122.41 -14.79 -79.49
C LEU A 125 121.48 -15.83 -78.84
N GLU A 126 122.00 -17.01 -78.50
CA GLU A 126 121.27 -18.04 -77.75
C GLU A 126 120.86 -17.55 -76.35
N ILE A 127 121.79 -16.92 -75.62
CA ILE A 127 121.52 -16.29 -74.32
C ILE A 127 120.47 -15.18 -74.43
N LEU A 128 120.45 -14.41 -75.52
CA LEU A 128 119.43 -13.38 -75.77
C LEU A 128 118.06 -14.02 -76.04
N GLN A 129 117.96 -15.00 -76.94
CA GLN A 129 116.70 -15.71 -77.20
C GLN A 129 116.11 -16.34 -75.93
N VAL A 130 116.94 -17.01 -75.11
CA VAL A 130 116.49 -17.58 -73.83
C VAL A 130 116.02 -16.49 -72.85
N LYS A 131 116.64 -15.31 -72.84
CA LYS A 131 116.20 -14.17 -72.04
C LYS A 131 114.90 -13.56 -72.56
N ASP A 132 114.72 -13.43 -73.86
CA ASP A 132 113.51 -12.86 -74.46
C ASP A 132 112.30 -13.78 -74.21
N TYR A 133 112.44 -15.09 -74.39
CA TYR A 133 111.43 -16.06 -73.95
C TYR A 133 111.14 -15.97 -72.45
N LYS A 134 112.16 -15.72 -71.61
CA LYS A 134 111.99 -15.58 -70.16
C LYS A 134 111.27 -14.28 -69.78
N ILE A 135 111.53 -13.18 -70.48
CA ILE A 135 110.81 -11.92 -70.34
C ILE A 135 109.34 -12.13 -70.72
N GLN A 136 109.07 -12.76 -71.87
CA GLN A 136 107.71 -13.04 -72.31
C GLN A 136 106.93 -13.93 -71.31
N GLU A 137 107.58 -14.96 -70.73
CA GLU A 137 106.97 -15.79 -69.67
C GLU A 137 106.62 -14.95 -68.42
N LEU A 138 107.50 -14.02 -68.03
CA LEU A 138 107.28 -13.13 -66.88
C LEU A 138 106.20 -12.07 -67.15
N GLU A 139 106.10 -11.55 -68.38
CA GLU A 139 105.03 -10.63 -68.80
C GLU A 139 103.66 -11.31 -68.85
N GLN A 140 103.59 -12.55 -69.37
CA GLN A 140 102.37 -13.36 -69.34
C GLN A 140 101.94 -13.68 -67.89
N ARG A 141 102.89 -13.97 -67.00
CA ARG A 141 102.61 -14.15 -65.56
C ARG A 141 102.17 -12.85 -64.89
N GLY A 142 102.85 -11.73 -65.16
CA GLY A 142 102.51 -10.42 -64.60
C GLY A 142 101.13 -9.93 -65.03
N THR A 143 100.78 -10.08 -66.31
CA THR A 143 99.43 -9.77 -66.82
C THR A 143 98.36 -10.69 -66.25
N SER A 144 98.63 -12.00 -66.13
CA SER A 144 97.71 -12.94 -65.47
C SER A 144 97.49 -12.58 -63.99
N GLN A 145 98.55 -12.30 -63.25
CA GLN A 145 98.47 -11.85 -61.85
C GLN A 145 97.75 -10.51 -61.71
N GLN A 146 97.93 -9.58 -62.66
CA GLN A 146 97.20 -8.31 -62.66
C GLN A 146 95.70 -8.52 -62.93
N GLN A 147 95.32 -9.46 -63.81
CA GLN A 147 93.92 -9.83 -64.03
C GLN A 147 93.31 -10.50 -62.79
N GLU A 148 94.03 -11.41 -62.14
CA GLU A 148 93.62 -12.03 -60.87
C GLU A 148 93.42 -10.96 -59.77
N MET A 149 94.40 -10.07 -59.58
CA MET A 149 94.32 -8.96 -58.63
C MET A 149 93.16 -8.00 -58.93
N ASN A 150 92.92 -7.67 -60.20
CA ASN A 150 91.76 -6.87 -60.61
C ASN A 150 90.43 -7.58 -60.27
N SER A 151 90.34 -8.89 -60.51
CA SER A 151 89.15 -9.70 -60.18
C SER A 151 88.92 -9.82 -58.66
N LEU A 152 89.99 -9.81 -57.86
CA LEU A 152 89.93 -9.82 -56.40
C LEU A 152 89.52 -8.44 -55.87
N ALA A 153 90.07 -7.36 -56.42
CA ALA A 153 89.71 -5.98 -56.09
C ALA A 153 88.26 -5.63 -56.49
N GLN A 154 87.72 -6.24 -57.55
CA GLN A 154 86.29 -6.14 -57.89
C GLN A 154 85.42 -6.90 -56.88
N ARG A 155 85.79 -8.13 -56.52
CA ARG A 155 85.08 -8.94 -55.51
C ARG A 155 85.13 -8.34 -54.10
N SER A 156 86.22 -7.66 -53.74
CA SER A 156 86.32 -6.90 -52.48
C SER A 156 85.31 -5.76 -52.46
N ARG A 157 85.27 -4.93 -53.50
CA ARG A 157 84.33 -3.80 -53.62
C ARG A 157 82.87 -4.25 -53.52
N SER A 158 82.44 -5.30 -54.25
CA SER A 158 81.08 -5.81 -54.12
C SER A 158 80.77 -6.34 -52.70
N ALA A 159 81.71 -7.03 -52.07
CA ALA A 159 81.53 -7.51 -50.69
C ALA A 159 81.52 -6.35 -49.65
N GLU A 160 82.22 -5.25 -49.92
CA GLU A 160 82.21 -4.03 -49.11
C GLU A 160 80.90 -3.25 -49.28
N GLU A 161 80.35 -3.20 -50.50
CA GLU A 161 79.02 -2.66 -50.82
C GLU A 161 77.91 -3.47 -50.14
N ASP A 162 77.89 -4.80 -50.27
CA ASP A 162 77.00 -5.70 -49.53
C ASP A 162 77.13 -5.49 -48.01
N SER A 163 78.36 -5.37 -47.51
CA SER A 163 78.63 -5.09 -46.10
C SER A 163 78.07 -3.73 -45.67
N ALA A 164 78.06 -2.71 -46.54
CA ALA A 164 77.48 -1.40 -46.27
C ALA A 164 75.94 -1.45 -46.27
N VAL A 165 75.32 -2.16 -47.21
CA VAL A 165 73.86 -2.41 -47.23
C VAL A 165 73.42 -3.14 -45.97
N MET A 166 74.08 -4.25 -45.61
CA MET A 166 73.77 -5.02 -44.40
C MET A 166 73.96 -4.20 -43.11
N LYS A 167 74.95 -3.28 -43.05
CA LYS A 167 75.10 -2.33 -41.94
C LYS A 167 73.93 -1.33 -41.87
N LYS A 168 73.48 -0.81 -43.02
CA LYS A 168 72.34 0.11 -43.13
C LYS A 168 71.03 -0.57 -42.70
N ASP A 169 70.80 -1.80 -43.14
CA ASP A 169 69.59 -2.55 -42.79
C ASP A 169 69.59 -2.98 -41.32
N MET A 170 70.74 -3.41 -40.78
CA MET A 170 70.86 -3.66 -39.34
C MET A 170 70.67 -2.39 -38.49
N ALA A 171 71.03 -1.20 -39.00
CA ALA A 171 70.70 0.06 -38.35
C ALA A 171 69.18 0.37 -38.43
N ALA A 172 68.54 0.16 -39.58
CA ALA A 172 67.11 0.34 -39.77
C ALA A 172 66.27 -0.62 -38.91
N VAL A 173 66.68 -1.89 -38.79
CA VAL A 173 66.04 -2.89 -37.91
C VAL A 173 66.20 -2.51 -36.43
N ARG A 174 67.40 -2.05 -36.01
CA ARG A 174 67.62 -1.51 -34.66
C ARG A 174 66.76 -0.28 -34.35
N GLN A 175 66.49 0.56 -35.36
CA GLN A 175 65.64 1.74 -35.20
C GLN A 175 64.16 1.35 -35.10
N LYS A 176 63.67 0.49 -36.00
CA LYS A 176 62.31 -0.10 -35.93
C LYS A 176 62.06 -0.84 -34.61
N LEU A 177 63.07 -1.52 -34.06
CA LEU A 177 62.98 -2.18 -32.75
C LEU A 177 62.81 -1.17 -31.60
N LYS A 178 63.47 -0.01 -31.65
CA LYS A 178 63.25 1.07 -30.67
C LYS A 178 61.85 1.63 -30.76
N GLU A 179 61.40 1.96 -31.97
CA GLU A 179 60.06 2.49 -32.26
C GLU A 179 58.98 1.54 -31.73
N LYS A 180 59.05 0.25 -32.08
CA LYS A 180 58.13 -0.76 -31.53
C LYS A 180 58.27 -0.98 -30.02
N SER A 181 59.45 -0.73 -29.42
CA SER A 181 59.61 -0.75 -27.96
C SER A 181 59.07 0.50 -27.25
N GLN A 182 58.82 1.60 -27.98
CA GLN A 182 58.17 2.82 -27.47
C GLN A 182 56.65 2.69 -27.62
N GLU A 183 56.15 2.29 -28.80
CA GLU A 183 54.74 1.95 -29.01
C GLU A 183 54.24 0.94 -27.96
N LEU A 184 54.99 -0.14 -27.70
CA LEU A 184 54.63 -1.14 -26.68
C LEU A 184 54.66 -0.60 -25.24
N LYS A 185 55.34 0.52 -24.96
CA LYS A 185 55.25 1.20 -23.65
C LYS A 185 54.03 2.11 -23.60
N GLU A 186 53.81 2.88 -24.65
CA GLU A 186 52.66 3.79 -24.78
C GLU A 186 51.33 3.03 -24.72
N CYS A 187 51.19 1.90 -25.44
CA CYS A 187 50.03 1.03 -25.34
C CYS A 187 49.87 0.39 -23.94
N ARG A 188 50.97 0.08 -23.23
CA ARG A 188 50.90 -0.42 -21.85
C ARG A 188 50.47 0.66 -20.86
N GLU A 189 50.91 1.90 -21.05
CA GLU A 189 50.48 3.04 -20.24
C GLU A 189 49.03 3.41 -20.53
N GLN A 190 48.58 3.36 -21.79
CA GLN A 190 47.18 3.52 -22.17
C GLN A 190 46.31 2.43 -21.53
N SER A 191 46.72 1.15 -21.63
CA SER A 191 46.01 0.04 -20.98
C SER A 191 45.85 0.26 -19.48
N LYS A 192 46.88 0.74 -18.78
CA LYS A 192 46.82 1.06 -17.35
C LYS A 192 45.92 2.26 -17.02
N ARG A 193 45.84 3.26 -17.90
CA ARG A 193 44.91 4.39 -17.74
C ARG A 193 43.47 3.90 -17.88
N MET A 194 43.17 3.13 -18.93
CA MET A 194 41.86 2.50 -19.11
C MET A 194 41.49 1.58 -17.95
N GLU A 195 42.43 0.81 -17.42
CA GLU A 195 42.22 -0.07 -16.26
C GLU A 195 41.89 0.73 -14.98
N VAL A 196 42.60 1.84 -14.71
CA VAL A 196 42.30 2.73 -13.57
C VAL A 196 40.98 3.48 -13.76
N GLU A 197 40.64 3.88 -14.98
CA GLU A 197 39.34 4.49 -15.32
C GLU A 197 38.19 3.49 -15.14
N GLN A 198 38.38 2.23 -15.56
CA GLN A 198 37.44 1.12 -15.33
C GLN A 198 37.28 0.81 -13.84
N GLN A 199 38.37 0.74 -13.06
CA GLN A 199 38.33 0.57 -11.61
C GLN A 199 37.60 1.73 -10.91
N GLY A 200 37.74 2.96 -11.43
CA GLY A 200 36.96 4.12 -11.01
C GLY A 200 35.46 3.91 -11.22
N VAL A 201 35.06 3.62 -12.46
CA VAL A 201 33.64 3.38 -12.81
C VAL A 201 33.04 2.20 -12.05
N VAL A 202 33.79 1.12 -11.83
CA VAL A 202 33.34 -0.04 -11.03
C VAL A 202 33.06 0.38 -9.58
N ARG A 203 33.98 1.10 -8.92
CA ARG A 203 33.76 1.59 -7.55
C ARG A 203 32.56 2.56 -7.49
N ASP A 204 32.45 3.48 -8.45
CA ASP A 204 31.34 4.45 -8.49
C ASP A 204 29.98 3.73 -8.68
N LEU A 205 29.95 2.60 -9.40
CA LEU A 205 28.79 1.70 -9.52
C LEU A 205 28.54 0.87 -8.24
N GLU A 206 29.58 0.45 -7.52
CA GLU A 206 29.46 -0.24 -6.22
C GLU A 206 28.93 0.70 -5.12
N GLU A 207 29.39 1.96 -5.11
CA GLU A 207 28.85 3.04 -4.25
C GLU A 207 27.38 3.34 -4.62
N ALA A 208 27.04 3.40 -5.91
CA ALA A 208 25.65 3.57 -6.35
C ALA A 208 24.76 2.36 -6.00
N LYS A 209 25.29 1.13 -6.09
CA LYS A 209 24.59 -0.11 -5.74
C LYS A 209 24.36 -0.19 -4.23
N THR A 210 25.39 -0.03 -3.41
CA THR A 210 25.23 -0.03 -1.94
C THR A 210 24.31 1.10 -1.46
N GLY A 211 24.33 2.24 -2.13
CA GLY A 211 23.35 3.32 -1.94
C GLY A 211 21.92 2.97 -2.35
N LEU A 212 21.71 2.11 -3.35
CA LEU A 212 20.41 1.54 -3.73
C LEU A 212 19.95 0.48 -2.72
N ASP A 213 20.82 -0.48 -2.39
CA ASP A 213 20.56 -1.55 -1.41
C ASP A 213 20.14 -0.95 -0.06
N ALA A 214 20.80 0.12 0.39
CA ALA A 214 20.45 0.87 1.59
C ALA A 214 19.11 1.64 1.51
N ARG A 215 18.61 1.95 0.30
CA ARG A 215 17.24 2.47 0.11
C ARG A 215 16.22 1.35 0.09
N CYS A 216 16.52 0.21 -0.53
CA CYS A 216 15.69 -0.99 -0.49
C CYS A 216 15.46 -1.46 0.95
N ALA A 217 16.52 -1.59 1.75
CA ALA A 217 16.43 -1.97 3.16
C ALA A 217 15.58 -1.00 4.00
N ARG A 218 15.63 0.31 3.72
CA ARG A 218 14.76 1.30 4.39
C ARG A 218 13.29 1.12 3.98
N MET A 219 13.01 0.99 2.68
CA MET A 219 11.65 0.74 2.19
C MET A 219 11.08 -0.59 2.71
N GLN A 220 11.91 -1.62 2.83
CA GLN A 220 11.52 -2.90 3.47
C GLN A 220 11.16 -2.68 4.94
N SER A 221 12.03 -2.03 5.72
CA SER A 221 11.75 -1.71 7.13
C SER A 221 10.53 -0.81 7.30
N ASP A 222 10.23 0.09 6.38
CA ASP A 222 9.04 0.94 6.45
C ASP A 222 7.76 0.20 6.00
N LEU A 223 7.86 -0.77 5.07
CA LEU A 223 6.79 -1.71 4.74
C LEU A 223 6.50 -2.68 5.90
N GLU A 224 7.52 -3.17 6.60
CA GLU A 224 7.39 -4.01 7.80
C GLU A 224 6.60 -3.27 8.89
N LYS A 225 6.96 -2.02 9.21
CA LYS A 225 6.21 -1.18 10.16
C LYS A 225 4.77 -0.91 9.72
N LEU A 226 4.52 -0.75 8.43
CA LEU A 226 3.16 -0.57 7.90
C LEU A 226 2.34 -1.86 7.96
N LEU A 227 2.97 -3.03 7.83
CA LEU A 227 2.32 -4.33 8.04
C LEU A 227 2.05 -4.59 9.53
N GLU A 228 2.99 -4.26 10.43
CA GLU A 228 2.79 -4.29 11.88
C GLU A 228 1.60 -3.40 12.28
N GLN A 229 1.58 -2.14 11.83
CA GLN A 229 0.45 -1.23 12.07
C GLN A 229 -0.85 -1.75 11.46
N ALA A 230 -0.84 -2.35 10.26
CA ALA A 230 -2.04 -2.94 9.67
C ALA A 230 -2.57 -4.14 10.49
N VAL A 231 -1.66 -4.93 11.08
CA VAL A 231 -2.02 -6.00 12.02
C VAL A 231 -2.60 -5.43 13.31
N GLU A 232 -1.97 -4.41 13.92
CA GLU A 232 -2.49 -3.70 15.09
C GLU A 232 -3.89 -3.12 14.84
N TRP A 233 -4.10 -2.39 13.73
CA TRP A 233 -5.41 -1.88 13.32
C TRP A 233 -6.43 -3.01 13.08
N SER A 234 -6.00 -4.17 12.58
CA SER A 234 -6.91 -5.32 12.42
C SER A 234 -7.32 -5.92 13.77
N GLN A 235 -6.40 -5.98 14.74
CA GLN A 235 -6.66 -6.43 16.10
C GLN A 235 -7.57 -5.43 16.85
N GLU A 236 -7.31 -4.13 16.75
CA GLU A 236 -8.20 -3.12 17.33
C GLU A 236 -9.59 -3.16 16.67
N LYS A 237 -9.68 -3.29 15.34
CA LYS A 237 -10.96 -3.46 14.63
C LYS A 237 -11.75 -4.68 15.12
N THR A 238 -11.09 -5.82 15.36
CA THR A 238 -11.77 -7.01 15.91
C THR A 238 -12.15 -6.83 17.39
N ALA A 239 -11.32 -6.14 18.19
CA ALA A 239 -11.64 -5.81 19.58
C ALA A 239 -12.81 -4.80 19.71
N ILE A 240 -12.92 -3.84 18.79
CA ILE A 240 -14.07 -2.93 18.69
C ILE A 240 -15.30 -3.69 18.20
N HIS A 241 -15.16 -4.57 17.20
CA HIS A 241 -16.29 -5.35 16.68
C HIS A 241 -16.86 -6.32 17.72
N THR A 242 -16.01 -7.01 18.49
CA THR A 242 -16.46 -7.87 19.59
C THR A 242 -17.14 -7.08 20.72
N LYS A 243 -16.63 -5.89 21.08
CA LYS A 243 -17.33 -4.98 22.00
C LYS A 243 -18.69 -4.53 21.45
N ALA A 244 -18.78 -4.22 20.16
CA ALA A 244 -20.05 -3.88 19.52
C ALA A 244 -21.05 -5.04 19.52
N GLN A 245 -20.59 -6.28 19.27
CA GLN A 245 -21.42 -7.48 19.39
C GLN A 245 -21.94 -7.71 20.82
N VAL A 246 -21.12 -7.44 21.85
CA VAL A 246 -21.54 -7.50 23.25
C VAL A 246 -22.61 -6.44 23.55
N PHE A 247 -22.37 -5.17 23.19
CA PHE A 247 -23.37 -4.11 23.37
C PHE A 247 -24.66 -4.35 22.56
N GLU A 248 -24.57 -4.98 21.39
CA GLU A 248 -25.74 -5.46 20.65
C GLU A 248 -26.50 -6.55 21.39
N GLY A 249 -25.80 -7.46 22.08
CA GLY A 249 -26.38 -8.49 22.95
C GLY A 249 -27.11 -7.85 24.12
N GLU A 250 -26.43 -6.99 24.89
CA GLU A 250 -26.99 -6.23 26.00
C GLU A 250 -28.21 -5.39 25.58
N LEU A 251 -28.19 -4.77 24.40
CA LEU A 251 -29.32 -4.03 23.84
C LEU A 251 -30.50 -4.95 23.47
N LYS A 252 -30.24 -6.17 22.98
CA LYS A 252 -31.28 -7.17 22.70
C LYS A 252 -31.88 -7.71 24.00
N ASP A 253 -31.08 -7.90 25.04
CA ASP A 253 -31.56 -8.33 26.36
C ASP A 253 -32.32 -7.23 27.12
N ALA A 254 -31.86 -5.97 27.07
CA ALA A 254 -32.60 -4.83 27.60
C ALA A 254 -33.96 -4.66 26.89
N LYS A 255 -34.02 -4.87 25.56
CA LYS A 255 -35.29 -4.87 24.81
C LYS A 255 -36.22 -6.01 25.21
N ARG A 256 -35.70 -7.22 25.49
CA ARG A 256 -36.49 -8.33 26.05
C ARG A 256 -37.06 -7.96 27.41
N GLN A 257 -36.23 -7.47 28.33
CA GLN A 257 -36.65 -7.04 29.67
C GLN A 257 -37.72 -5.93 29.64
N ILE A 258 -37.61 -4.97 28.71
CA ILE A 258 -38.65 -3.95 28.49
C ILE A 258 -39.95 -4.58 27.96
N GLY A 259 -39.86 -5.59 27.09
CA GLY A 259 -41.00 -6.41 26.66
C GLY A 259 -41.67 -7.13 27.83
N ASP A 260 -40.90 -7.91 28.60
CA ASP A 260 -41.39 -8.63 29.79
C ASP A 260 -42.06 -7.69 30.80
N LEU A 261 -41.51 -6.49 31.01
CA LEU A 261 -42.09 -5.47 31.89
C LEU A 261 -43.35 -4.85 31.28
N HIS A 262 -43.39 -4.62 29.97
CA HIS A 262 -44.58 -4.11 29.28
C HIS A 262 -45.74 -5.12 29.34
N GLU A 263 -45.46 -6.41 29.13
CA GLU A 263 -46.44 -7.50 29.27
C GLU A 263 -46.97 -7.59 30.71
N ARG A 264 -46.10 -7.50 31.72
CA ARG A 264 -46.51 -7.44 33.14
C ARG A 264 -47.37 -6.22 33.46
N CYS A 265 -47.00 -5.03 32.95
CA CYS A 265 -47.80 -3.82 33.11
C CYS A 265 -49.15 -3.93 32.40
N SER A 266 -49.20 -4.55 31.22
CA SER A 266 -50.44 -4.83 30.48
C SER A 266 -51.34 -5.79 31.26
N TYR A 267 -50.79 -6.90 31.77
CA TYR A 267 -51.47 -7.85 32.65
C TYR A 267 -52.03 -7.16 33.92
N LEU A 268 -51.21 -6.38 34.63
CA LEU A 268 -51.65 -5.68 35.84
C LEU A 268 -52.71 -4.61 35.53
N THR A 269 -52.64 -3.96 34.37
CA THR A 269 -53.69 -3.02 33.91
C THR A 269 -54.99 -3.77 33.59
N ALA A 270 -54.92 -4.94 32.96
CA ALA A 270 -56.09 -5.79 32.72
C ALA A 270 -56.72 -6.26 34.04
N GLU A 271 -55.91 -6.70 35.02
CA GLU A 271 -56.39 -7.10 36.35
C GLU A 271 -57.01 -5.91 37.11
N LEU A 272 -56.40 -4.72 37.07
CA LEU A 272 -56.99 -3.49 37.64
C LEU A 272 -58.34 -3.15 36.98
N THR A 273 -58.44 -3.14 35.65
CA THR A 273 -59.73 -2.86 34.97
C THR A 273 -60.76 -3.98 35.13
N ALA A 274 -60.38 -5.17 35.62
CA ALA A 274 -61.32 -6.18 36.09
C ALA A 274 -61.82 -5.82 37.50
N ARG A 275 -60.93 -5.47 38.42
CA ARG A 275 -61.28 -5.02 39.78
C ARG A 275 -62.13 -3.74 39.80
N GLU A 276 -61.89 -2.80 38.89
CA GLU A 276 -62.74 -1.62 38.71
C GLU A 276 -64.18 -1.99 38.31
N LYS A 277 -64.34 -3.04 37.48
CA LYS A 277 -65.67 -3.57 37.09
C LYS A 277 -66.34 -4.36 38.22
N ASP A 278 -65.57 -5.14 38.99
CA ASP A 278 -66.05 -5.81 40.20
C ASP A 278 -66.59 -4.76 41.19
N LEU A 279 -65.81 -3.69 41.44
CA LEU A 279 -66.20 -2.59 42.33
C LEU A 279 -67.43 -1.84 41.82
N ALA A 280 -67.50 -1.51 40.53
CA ALA A 280 -68.68 -0.86 39.94
C ALA A 280 -69.96 -1.71 40.11
N GLN A 281 -69.87 -3.04 39.95
CA GLN A 281 -70.99 -3.95 40.23
C GLN A 281 -71.37 -3.92 41.72
N MET A 282 -70.39 -3.93 42.63
CA MET A 282 -70.66 -3.84 44.07
C MET A 282 -71.29 -2.50 44.47
N ASP A 283 -70.87 -1.38 43.86
CA ASP A 283 -71.52 -0.07 44.04
C ASP A 283 -72.95 -0.07 43.50
N GLU A 284 -73.23 -0.69 42.36
CA GLU A 284 -74.61 -0.91 41.90
C GLU A 284 -75.44 -1.72 42.91
N HIS A 285 -74.90 -2.83 43.44
CA HIS A 285 -75.58 -3.63 44.47
C HIS A 285 -75.83 -2.85 45.76
N VAL A 286 -74.85 -2.06 46.23
CA VAL A 286 -75.00 -1.17 47.38
C VAL A 286 -76.04 -0.08 47.12
N ASN A 287 -76.11 0.47 45.90
CA ASN A 287 -77.10 1.50 45.55
C ASN A 287 -78.52 0.93 45.40
N ARG A 288 -78.69 -0.32 44.92
CA ARG A 288 -79.97 -1.05 44.96
C ARG A 288 -80.41 -1.25 46.42
N LEU A 289 -79.53 -1.75 47.29
CA LEU A 289 -79.83 -1.93 48.73
C LEU A 289 -80.21 -0.62 49.44
N LYS A 290 -79.61 0.53 49.07
CA LYS A 290 -80.03 1.85 49.56
C LYS A 290 -81.44 2.22 49.08
N GLN A 291 -81.80 1.92 47.84
CA GLN A 291 -83.15 2.15 47.31
C GLN A 291 -84.17 1.23 48.00
N ASP A 292 -83.84 -0.04 48.24
CA ASP A 292 -84.68 -0.99 48.98
C ASP A 292 -84.89 -0.52 50.43
N GLN A 293 -83.82 -0.05 51.10
CA GLN A 293 -83.90 0.54 52.43
C GLN A 293 -84.79 1.78 52.47
N GLN A 294 -84.69 2.68 51.47
CA GLN A 294 -85.55 3.87 51.36
C GLN A 294 -87.01 3.50 51.12
N GLN A 295 -87.29 2.50 50.28
CA GLN A 295 -88.65 1.97 50.08
C GLN A 295 -89.22 1.37 51.36
N LEU A 296 -88.45 0.52 52.07
CA LEU A 296 -88.85 -0.05 53.36
C LEU A 296 -89.09 1.03 54.42
N GLN A 297 -88.27 2.09 54.44
CA GLN A 297 -88.46 3.21 55.37
C GLN A 297 -89.72 4.01 55.04
N ALA A 298 -90.03 4.23 53.76
CA ALA A 298 -91.25 4.91 53.31
C ALA A 298 -92.52 4.08 53.61
N LEU A 299 -92.48 2.77 53.37
CA LEU A 299 -93.55 1.84 53.74
C LEU A 299 -93.74 1.77 55.25
N TYR A 300 -92.66 1.82 56.03
CA TYR A 300 -92.73 1.89 57.49
C TYR A 300 -93.41 3.19 57.95
N THR A 301 -93.00 4.36 57.46
CA THR A 301 -93.68 5.62 57.81
C THR A 301 -95.15 5.60 57.43
N GLN A 302 -95.49 5.09 56.24
CA GLN A 302 -96.89 4.95 55.84
C GLN A 302 -97.68 4.00 56.76
N SER A 303 -97.06 2.91 57.23
CA SER A 303 -97.70 2.00 58.19
C SER A 303 -97.94 2.63 59.57
N VAL A 304 -97.05 3.55 59.99
CA VAL A 304 -97.21 4.34 61.22
C VAL A 304 -98.30 5.40 61.07
N GLU A 305 -98.39 6.04 59.91
CA GLU A 305 -99.50 6.96 59.56
C GLU A 305 -100.86 6.23 59.63
N HIS A 306 -101.00 5.10 58.92
CA HIS A 306 -102.20 4.25 58.96
C HIS A 306 -102.55 3.79 60.38
N ALA A 307 -101.55 3.42 61.20
CA ALA A 307 -101.78 3.05 62.60
C ALA A 307 -102.23 4.26 63.46
N SER A 308 -101.76 5.47 63.15
CA SER A 308 -102.20 6.70 63.81
C SER A 308 -103.63 7.10 63.43
N ASP A 309 -104.04 6.87 62.18
CA ASP A 309 -105.41 7.10 61.71
C ASP A 309 -106.39 6.07 62.33
N GLN A 310 -105.98 4.80 62.42
CA GLN A 310 -106.73 3.79 63.18
C GLN A 310 -106.88 4.16 64.65
N ALA A 311 -105.83 4.69 65.29
CA ALA A 311 -105.89 5.15 66.67
C ALA A 311 -106.77 6.41 66.86
N GLN A 312 -106.87 7.28 65.86
CA GLN A 312 -107.82 8.41 65.85
C GLN A 312 -109.26 7.91 65.71
N LEU A 313 -109.53 6.98 64.79
CA LEU A 313 -110.85 6.39 64.59
C LEU A 313 -111.34 5.63 65.84
N ILE A 314 -110.45 4.89 66.52
CA ILE A 314 -110.78 4.21 67.77
C ILE A 314 -111.23 5.23 68.84
N LYS A 315 -110.50 6.35 69.01
CA LYS A 315 -110.89 7.40 69.96
C LYS A 315 -112.25 8.02 69.63
N GLN A 316 -112.53 8.29 68.36
CA GLN A 316 -113.84 8.80 67.93
C GLN A 316 -114.97 7.81 68.24
N LEU A 317 -114.73 6.51 68.08
CA LEU A 317 -115.68 5.45 68.45
C LEU A 317 -115.84 5.32 69.97
N GLU A 318 -114.77 5.51 70.75
CA GLU A 318 -114.81 5.55 72.23
C GLU A 318 -115.60 6.76 72.74
N GLU A 319 -115.37 7.95 72.16
CA GLU A 319 -116.12 9.18 72.47
C GLU A 319 -117.62 9.04 72.14
N LEU A 320 -117.95 8.54 70.95
CA LEU A 320 -119.35 8.28 70.55
C LEU A 320 -120.03 7.23 71.45
N ASN A 321 -119.30 6.21 71.91
CA ASN A 321 -119.81 5.20 72.85
C ASN A 321 -120.06 5.82 74.24
N LEU A 322 -119.13 6.64 74.74
CA LEU A 322 -119.29 7.36 76.01
C LEU A 322 -120.48 8.33 75.98
N ASP A 323 -120.69 9.04 74.87
CA ASP A 323 -121.83 9.93 74.67
C ASP A 323 -123.15 9.14 74.56
N THR A 324 -123.16 8.02 73.82
CA THR A 324 -124.31 7.10 73.75
C THR A 324 -124.68 6.57 75.14
N GLN A 325 -123.71 6.14 75.94
CA GLN A 325 -123.94 5.73 77.33
C GLN A 325 -124.40 6.89 78.22
N ARG A 326 -123.98 8.13 77.94
CA ARG A 326 -124.47 9.31 78.68
C ARG A 326 -125.95 9.56 78.38
N VAL A 327 -126.35 9.49 77.11
CA VAL A 327 -127.76 9.61 76.67
C VAL A 327 -128.61 8.51 77.32
N LEU A 328 -128.18 7.25 77.26
CA LEU A 328 -128.87 6.14 77.90
C LEU A 328 -129.05 6.37 79.41
N ARG A 329 -128.00 6.75 80.15
CA ARG A 329 -128.12 7.07 81.59
C ARG A 329 -129.06 8.25 81.87
N THR A 330 -129.11 9.26 81.01
CA THR A 330 -130.10 10.36 81.16
C THR A 330 -131.53 9.89 80.87
N GLN A 331 -131.73 8.92 79.97
CA GLN A 331 -133.03 8.33 79.68
C GLN A 331 -133.49 7.39 80.81
N GLU A 332 -132.58 6.58 81.37
CA GLU A 332 -132.82 5.77 82.58
C GLU A 332 -133.20 6.67 83.77
N ALA A 333 -132.51 7.81 83.96
CA ALA A 333 -132.82 8.77 85.00
C ALA A 333 -134.20 9.44 84.80
N ALA A 334 -134.56 9.77 83.56
CA ALA A 334 -135.89 10.30 83.23
C ALA A 334 -137.00 9.27 83.52
N GLN A 335 -136.87 8.04 83.03
CA GLN A 335 -137.80 6.95 83.31
C GLN A 335 -137.92 6.65 84.82
N SER A 336 -136.81 6.77 85.55
CA SER A 336 -136.81 6.64 87.02
C SER A 336 -137.62 7.75 87.68
N ALA A 337 -137.47 9.01 87.23
CA ALA A 337 -138.26 10.14 87.72
C ALA A 337 -139.76 10.00 87.39
N ASP A 338 -140.09 9.57 86.17
CA ASP A 338 -141.47 9.28 85.76
C ASP A 338 -142.08 8.17 86.63
N SER A 339 -141.35 7.08 86.87
CA SER A 339 -141.80 5.98 87.74
C SER A 339 -142.07 6.44 89.17
N ALA A 340 -141.24 7.33 89.72
CA ALA A 340 -141.45 7.94 91.03
C ALA A 340 -142.65 8.91 91.03
N SER A 341 -142.97 9.56 89.90
CA SER A 341 -144.18 10.38 89.76
C SER A 341 -145.46 9.53 89.79
N TYR A 342 -145.47 8.38 89.10
CA TYR A 342 -146.59 7.44 89.12
C TYR A 342 -146.79 6.80 90.50
N GLN A 343 -145.70 6.48 91.21
CA GLN A 343 -145.77 5.97 92.59
C GLN A 343 -146.39 6.99 93.57
N ARG A 344 -146.10 8.29 93.42
CA ARG A 344 -146.77 9.35 94.20
C ARG A 344 -148.26 9.42 93.88
N LEU A 345 -148.63 9.53 92.60
CA LEU A 345 -150.03 9.58 92.16
C LEU A 345 -150.85 8.37 92.64
N TYR A 346 -150.26 7.17 92.67
CA TYR A 346 -150.91 5.98 93.22
C TYR A 346 -151.08 6.04 94.74
N SER A 347 -150.13 6.64 95.45
CA SER A 347 -150.19 6.87 96.91
C SER A 347 -151.30 7.87 97.25
N ASP A 348 -151.32 9.03 96.58
CA ASP A 348 -152.34 10.07 96.73
C ASP A 348 -153.75 9.52 96.46
N LEU A 349 -153.89 8.70 95.41
CA LEU A 349 -155.14 8.04 95.06
C LEU A 349 -155.58 7.03 96.14
N ASN A 350 -154.65 6.22 96.67
CA ASN A 350 -154.95 5.29 97.77
C ASN A 350 -155.37 6.03 99.04
N GLU A 351 -154.70 7.13 99.43
CA GLU A 351 -155.12 7.94 100.58
C GLU A 351 -156.55 8.48 100.40
N SER A 352 -156.89 8.99 99.21
CA SER A 352 -158.25 9.43 98.90
C SER A 352 -159.27 8.29 99.04
N TYR A 353 -158.94 7.08 98.56
CA TYR A 353 -159.78 5.89 98.67
C TYR A 353 -159.99 5.44 100.12
N GLN A 354 -158.95 5.44 100.97
CA GLN A 354 -159.11 5.11 102.39
C GLN A 354 -160.01 6.13 103.11
N SER A 355 -159.93 7.42 102.77
CA SER A 355 -160.81 8.46 103.33
C SER A 355 -162.29 8.25 102.95
N LEU A 356 -162.54 7.87 101.69
CA LEU A 356 -163.88 7.54 101.19
C LEU A 356 -164.44 6.29 101.89
N LYS A 357 -163.61 5.25 102.03
CA LYS A 357 -163.98 4.01 102.73
C LYS A 357 -164.30 4.24 104.22
N ALA A 358 -163.57 5.14 104.88
CA ALA A 358 -163.83 5.52 106.26
C ALA A 358 -165.16 6.27 106.44
N SER A 359 -165.47 7.22 105.56
CA SER A 359 -166.75 7.95 105.58
C SER A 359 -167.94 7.07 105.19
N GLU A 360 -167.77 6.14 104.24
CA GLU A 360 -168.78 5.13 103.91
C GLU A 360 -169.10 4.21 105.11
N ALA A 361 -168.09 3.82 105.90
CA ALA A 361 -168.29 3.04 107.13
C ALA A 361 -169.08 3.81 108.20
N GLN A 362 -168.80 5.11 108.38
CA GLN A 362 -169.56 5.99 109.29
C GLN A 362 -171.04 6.10 108.87
N LEU A 363 -171.32 6.24 107.57
CA LEU A 363 -172.68 6.28 107.02
C LEU A 363 -173.43 4.95 107.20
N ARG A 364 -172.76 3.79 107.04
CA ARG A 364 -173.36 2.49 107.37
C ARG A 364 -173.71 2.38 108.86
N GLN A 365 -172.84 2.89 109.73
CA GLN A 365 -173.06 2.82 111.18
C GLN A 365 -174.25 3.68 111.64
N SER A 366 -174.46 4.87 111.05
CA SER A 366 -175.65 5.68 111.33
C SER A 366 -176.93 5.06 110.75
N HIS A 367 -176.89 4.46 109.55
CA HIS A 367 -178.02 3.75 108.97
C HIS A 367 -178.48 2.57 109.85
N ILE A 368 -177.55 1.78 110.40
CA ILE A 368 -177.88 0.66 111.31
C ILE A 368 -178.58 1.18 112.57
N SER A 369 -178.09 2.28 113.16
CA SER A 369 -178.72 2.92 114.33
C SER A 369 -180.16 3.37 114.04
N LEU A 370 -180.40 4.02 112.90
CA LEU A 370 -181.75 4.45 112.50
C LEU A 370 -182.68 3.26 112.20
N THR A 371 -182.16 2.20 111.59
CA THR A 371 -182.94 0.98 111.29
C THR A 371 -183.42 0.30 112.58
N ALA A 372 -182.55 0.20 113.59
CA ALA A 372 -182.91 -0.37 114.89
C ALA A 372 -184.01 0.43 115.62
N GLN A 373 -184.04 1.75 115.46
CA GLN A 373 -185.08 2.62 116.04
C GLN A 373 -186.45 2.41 115.35
N LEU A 374 -186.47 2.19 114.03
CA LEU A 374 -187.69 1.89 113.28
C LEU A 374 -188.32 0.56 113.72
N CYS A 375 -187.54 -0.52 113.77
CA CYS A 375 -188.07 -1.85 114.12
C CYS A 375 -188.70 -1.92 115.53
N LEU A 376 -188.25 -1.08 116.48
CA LEU A 376 -188.88 -0.94 117.80
C LEU A 376 -190.27 -0.28 117.73
N LYS A 377 -190.47 0.70 116.83
CA LYS A 377 -191.76 1.36 116.62
C LYS A 377 -192.76 0.44 115.90
N ASP A 378 -192.31 -0.37 114.95
CA ASP A 378 -193.17 -1.33 114.25
C ASP A 378 -193.77 -2.39 115.19
N GLN A 379 -193.01 -2.83 116.20
CA GLN A 379 -193.50 -3.78 117.21
C GLN A 379 -194.58 -3.19 118.12
N GLU A 380 -194.49 -1.90 118.50
CA GLU A 380 -195.54 -1.21 119.26
C GLU A 380 -196.85 -1.15 118.48
N ILE A 381 -196.79 -0.92 117.16
CA ILE A 381 -197.97 -0.82 116.27
C ILE A 381 -198.71 -2.15 116.17
N LEU A 382 -198.00 -3.25 115.92
CA LEU A 382 -198.59 -4.58 115.76
C LEU A 382 -199.33 -5.05 117.02
N HIS A 383 -198.77 -4.77 118.20
CA HIS A 383 -199.39 -5.13 119.49
C HIS A 383 -200.72 -4.39 119.74
N LEU A 384 -200.84 -3.14 119.28
CA LEU A 384 -202.09 -2.38 119.38
C LEU A 384 -203.18 -2.87 118.42
N GLN A 385 -202.81 -3.27 117.19
CA GLN A 385 -203.76 -3.76 116.19
C GLN A 385 -204.42 -5.09 116.61
N ALA A 386 -203.64 -6.04 117.17
CA ALA A 386 -204.15 -7.35 117.56
C ALA A 386 -205.26 -7.29 118.63
N ARG A 387 -205.29 -6.24 119.47
CA ARG A 387 -206.21 -6.14 120.62
C ARG A 387 -207.64 -5.69 120.27
N LEU A 388 -207.92 -5.37 119.02
CA LEU A 388 -209.20 -4.80 118.57
C LEU A 388 -210.13 -5.75 117.80
N GLN A 389 -209.70 -6.99 117.49
CA GLN A 389 -210.39 -7.85 116.52
C GLN A 389 -211.19 -9.03 117.12
N GLN A 390 -211.29 -9.19 118.45
CA GLN A 390 -211.87 -10.40 119.07
C GLN A 390 -213.34 -10.31 119.50
N THR A 391 -214.08 -9.22 119.21
CA THR A 391 -215.45 -9.02 119.74
C THR A 391 -216.47 -8.44 118.74
N ALA A 392 -217.03 -9.25 117.84
CA ALA A 392 -218.40 -9.12 117.30
C ALA A 392 -218.76 -10.26 116.32
N THR A 393 -220.04 -10.70 116.30
CA THR A 393 -220.59 -11.64 115.32
C THR A 393 -222.06 -11.31 114.97
N ALA A 394 -222.35 -10.77 113.78
CA ALA A 394 -223.69 -10.75 113.18
C ALA A 394 -223.68 -10.35 111.68
N THR A 395 -224.46 -11.08 110.87
CA THR A 395 -225.21 -10.65 109.65
C THR A 395 -224.62 -9.68 108.58
N VAL A 396 -224.68 -10.15 107.32
CA VAL A 396 -225.19 -9.44 106.10
C VAL A 396 -224.24 -8.57 105.22
N ALA A 397 -224.50 -8.65 103.90
CA ALA A 397 -224.20 -7.72 102.77
C ALA A 397 -222.76 -7.46 102.25
N CYS A 398 -222.46 -8.08 101.10
CA CYS A 398 -222.22 -7.43 99.78
C CYS A 398 -221.61 -5.99 99.68
N SER A 399 -220.28 -5.90 99.44
CA SER A 399 -219.60 -4.89 98.57
C SER A 399 -219.62 -3.39 99.02
N PRO A 400 -219.02 -2.41 98.29
CA PRO A 400 -218.13 -2.45 97.11
C PRO A 400 -216.91 -1.46 97.11
N VAL A 401 -216.04 -1.57 96.07
CA VAL A 401 -215.47 -0.45 95.25
C VAL A 401 -214.31 0.51 95.73
N ARG A 402 -213.21 0.48 94.94
CA ARG A 402 -212.27 1.55 94.44
C ARG A 402 -211.23 2.33 95.31
N GLN A 403 -210.01 2.43 94.71
CA GLN A 403 -209.10 3.60 94.60
C GLN A 403 -208.32 4.07 95.87
N SER A 404 -207.08 4.64 95.82
CA SER A 404 -206.04 4.83 94.76
C SER A 404 -204.68 5.34 95.33
N ASN A 405 -203.66 5.50 94.45
CA ASN A 405 -202.58 6.54 94.45
C ASN A 405 -201.20 6.41 95.20
N TYR A 406 -200.10 6.40 94.39
CA TYR A 406 -198.77 7.07 94.55
C TYR A 406 -197.77 6.65 95.69
N ARG A 407 -196.43 6.91 95.66
CA ARG A 407 -195.55 7.85 94.88
C ARG A 407 -194.01 7.49 94.89
N GLN A 408 -193.27 7.80 93.80
CA GLN A 408 -191.83 8.24 93.68
C GLN A 408 -190.64 7.34 94.18
N ALA A 409 -189.36 7.42 93.72
CA ALA A 409 -188.63 8.23 92.67
C ALA A 409 -187.27 7.60 92.19
N GLU A 410 -186.79 7.96 90.97
CA GLU A 410 -185.44 8.44 90.49
C GLU A 410 -184.07 7.84 90.97
N GLU A 411 -182.88 7.88 90.27
CA GLU A 411 -182.43 8.33 88.92
C GLU A 411 -181.00 7.80 88.47
N ARG A 412 -180.70 7.85 87.14
CA ARG A 412 -179.39 8.04 86.40
C ARG A 412 -178.18 7.04 86.44
N LEU A 413 -177.12 7.10 85.56
CA LEU A 413 -176.95 7.15 84.06
C LEU A 413 -175.57 7.74 83.55
N LYS A 414 -175.02 7.32 82.35
CA LYS A 414 -173.89 7.88 81.48
C LYS A 414 -172.41 7.54 81.88
N ARG A 415 -171.30 7.65 81.08
CA ARG A 415 -170.83 7.68 79.63
C ARG A 415 -169.24 7.77 79.61
N SER A 416 -168.36 7.80 78.56
CA SER A 416 -168.24 7.53 77.08
C SER A 416 -166.78 7.87 76.58
N VAL A 417 -166.43 7.75 75.26
CA VAL A 417 -165.24 8.33 74.50
C VAL A 417 -163.96 7.43 74.48
N ARG A 418 -163.26 7.04 73.37
CA ARG A 418 -162.48 7.65 72.21
C ARG A 418 -161.10 8.26 72.60
N ALA A 419 -160.07 8.50 71.76
CA ALA A 419 -159.91 8.67 70.28
C ALA A 419 -158.48 8.27 69.75
N ASP A 420 -157.96 8.80 68.62
CA ASP A 420 -157.90 8.19 67.26
C ASP A 420 -156.64 8.68 66.41
N CYS A 421 -156.06 7.86 65.49
CA CYS A 421 -155.09 8.20 64.36
C CYS A 421 -153.58 8.58 64.67
N VAL A 422 -152.59 8.83 63.76
CA VAL A 422 -152.49 9.16 62.29
C VAL A 422 -151.12 8.77 61.60
N GLU A 423 -151.13 8.53 60.26
CA GLU A 423 -150.12 8.85 59.17
C GLU A 423 -148.75 8.13 58.87
N ALA A 424 -148.24 8.38 57.64
CA ALA A 424 -147.08 7.80 56.92
C ALA A 424 -146.55 8.77 55.79
N GLU A 425 -145.82 8.27 54.77
CA GLU A 425 -145.24 9.01 53.59
C GLU A 425 -143.97 9.88 53.93
N ASP A 426 -143.03 10.27 53.04
CA ASP A 426 -142.77 10.11 51.58
C ASP A 426 -141.21 10.26 51.34
N ALA A 427 -140.48 9.55 50.47
CA ALA A 427 -140.27 9.61 49.00
C ALA A 427 -139.28 10.68 48.42
N SER A 428 -138.78 10.44 47.19
CA SER A 428 -137.96 11.32 46.29
C SER A 428 -136.41 11.44 46.53
N LEU A 429 -135.54 11.80 45.56
CA LEU A 429 -135.34 11.44 44.12
C LEU A 429 -134.08 12.14 43.50
N ASN A 430 -133.62 11.69 42.30
CA ASN A 430 -133.00 12.46 41.17
C ASN A 430 -131.49 12.89 41.05
N LEU A 431 -130.93 12.60 39.84
CA LEU A 431 -130.06 13.40 38.91
C LEU A 431 -128.60 13.83 39.30
N SER A 432 -127.51 13.47 38.58
CA SER A 432 -126.93 13.91 37.25
C SER A 432 -125.89 15.06 37.36
N PRO A 433 -125.14 15.56 36.33
CA PRO A 433 -124.69 15.04 35.01
C PRO A 433 -123.16 15.27 34.71
N THR A 434 -122.71 15.02 33.46
CA THR A 434 -121.35 15.33 32.89
C THR A 434 -121.25 16.74 32.25
N PRO A 435 -120.04 17.29 31.87
CA PRO A 435 -119.61 17.18 30.44
C PRO A 435 -118.09 17.33 30.08
N SER A 436 -117.70 16.69 28.96
CA SER A 436 -116.65 17.03 27.93
C SER A 436 -115.19 17.33 28.34
N ARG A 437 -114.12 16.99 27.58
CA ARG A 437 -113.77 17.05 26.12
C ARG A 437 -112.65 16.01 25.80
N ASP A 438 -112.17 15.63 24.59
CA ASP A 438 -112.44 15.95 23.16
C ASP A 438 -111.91 14.81 22.19
N THR A 439 -111.35 15.15 21.02
CA THR A 439 -110.79 14.35 19.89
C THR A 439 -109.46 13.58 20.18
N GLN A 440 -109.12 12.38 19.62
CA GLN A 440 -109.19 11.79 18.25
C GLN A 440 -108.08 12.28 17.26
N THR A 441 -107.44 11.51 16.35
CA THR A 441 -107.49 10.07 15.91
C THR A 441 -106.36 9.68 14.90
N ASN A 442 -105.87 8.41 14.92
CA ASN A 442 -105.53 7.49 13.77
C ASN A 442 -104.50 7.89 12.64
N LEU A 443 -103.91 7.02 11.77
CA LEU A 443 -103.87 5.53 11.59
C LEU A 443 -102.63 5.04 10.76
N ARG A 444 -102.47 3.70 10.65
CA ARG A 444 -101.47 2.89 9.88
C ARG A 444 -101.35 3.16 8.36
N ARG A 445 -100.18 2.81 7.76
CA ARG A 445 -100.05 1.84 6.62
C ARG A 445 -98.62 1.25 6.50
N SER A 446 -98.46 0.15 5.74
CA SER A 446 -97.22 -0.62 5.45
C SER A 446 -97.16 -0.92 3.94
N GLN A 447 -95.97 -1.13 3.33
CA GLN A 447 -95.72 -2.11 2.25
C GLN A 447 -94.25 -2.18 1.74
N ASP A 448 -93.98 -3.23 0.93
CA ASP A 448 -92.67 -3.74 0.50
C ASP A 448 -92.14 -3.21 -0.86
N THR A 449 -91.02 -3.80 -1.32
CA THR A 449 -90.23 -3.53 -2.54
C THR A 449 -90.98 -3.68 -3.88
N PRO A 450 -90.42 -3.16 -4.99
CA PRO A 450 -89.87 -4.10 -5.99
C PRO A 450 -88.57 -3.64 -6.70
N VAL A 451 -88.14 -4.41 -7.72
CA VAL A 451 -86.83 -4.37 -8.41
C VAL A 451 -86.98 -4.11 -9.92
N GLN A 452 -86.07 -3.35 -10.55
CA GLN A 452 -85.38 -3.70 -11.82
C GLN A 452 -84.38 -2.62 -12.33
N ARG A 453 -83.49 -3.05 -13.24
CA ARG A 453 -82.33 -2.33 -13.80
C ARG A 453 -82.65 -1.26 -14.85
N THR A 454 -81.76 -0.27 -14.96
CA THR A 454 -81.16 0.14 -16.27
C THR A 454 -79.75 0.72 -16.09
N ARG A 455 -79.09 1.16 -17.17
CA ARG A 455 -77.65 1.45 -17.25
C ARG A 455 -77.31 2.95 -17.27
N SER A 456 -76.03 3.22 -16.95
CA SER A 456 -75.15 4.23 -17.57
C SER A 456 -75.08 5.67 -17.01
N LEU A 457 -73.84 6.18 -17.03
CA LEU A 457 -73.35 7.57 -16.95
C LEU A 457 -73.61 8.42 -15.67
N SER A 458 -72.49 8.69 -14.98
CA SER A 458 -72.10 9.96 -14.34
C SER A 458 -73.04 10.66 -13.34
N PRO A 459 -72.66 10.71 -12.04
CA PRO A 459 -73.14 11.73 -11.09
C PRO A 459 -72.75 13.16 -11.52
N PRO A 460 -73.47 14.20 -11.07
CA PRO A 460 -73.41 15.55 -11.65
C PRO A 460 -72.27 16.43 -11.12
N SER A 461 -71.95 17.49 -11.88
CA SER A 461 -70.99 18.53 -11.50
C SER A 461 -71.54 19.46 -10.41
N GLY A 462 -71.04 19.33 -9.19
CA GLY A 462 -71.29 20.26 -8.09
C GLY A 462 -70.43 21.51 -8.19
N SER A 463 -70.91 22.56 -8.86
CA SER A 463 -70.22 23.85 -8.98
C SER A 463 -70.18 24.62 -7.65
N GLY A 464 -69.20 24.30 -6.79
CA GLY A 464 -69.10 24.81 -5.40
C GLY A 464 -67.92 25.74 -5.07
N GLY A 465 -67.09 26.15 -6.02
CA GLY A 465 -65.91 26.99 -5.71
C GLY A 465 -65.33 27.77 -6.88
N ARG A 466 -65.02 29.06 -6.68
CA ARG A 466 -64.34 29.92 -7.66
C ARG A 466 -62.82 29.66 -7.73
N GLY A 467 -62.44 28.46 -8.15
CA GLY A 467 -61.10 28.15 -8.64
C GLY A 467 -61.13 28.04 -10.17
N GLY A 468 -60.36 28.85 -10.89
CA GLY A 468 -60.43 28.88 -12.36
C GLY A 468 -60.06 27.54 -13.02
N PRO A 469 -60.69 27.14 -14.14
CA PRO A 469 -60.43 25.84 -14.81
C PRO A 469 -58.95 25.58 -15.10
N PHE A 470 -58.17 26.64 -15.38
CA PHE A 470 -56.72 26.62 -15.55
C PHE A 470 -55.96 26.00 -14.37
N VAL A 471 -56.42 26.20 -13.13
CA VAL A 471 -55.77 25.63 -11.92
C VAL A 471 -56.06 24.13 -11.79
N ALA A 472 -57.28 23.70 -12.14
CA ALA A 472 -57.64 22.29 -12.19
C ALA A 472 -56.91 21.55 -13.31
N LEU A 473 -56.81 22.17 -14.50
CA LEU A 473 -56.05 21.66 -15.64
C LEU A 473 -54.56 21.51 -15.28
N LYS A 474 -53.93 22.57 -14.75
CA LYS A 474 -52.52 22.54 -14.35
C LYS A 474 -52.23 21.51 -13.24
N ARG A 475 -53.19 21.26 -12.33
CA ARG A 475 -53.10 20.16 -11.34
C ARG A 475 -53.27 18.78 -11.97
N ALA A 476 -54.01 18.64 -13.07
CA ALA A 476 -54.03 17.41 -13.86
C ALA A 476 -52.72 17.21 -14.64
N GLU A 477 -52.21 18.24 -15.32
CA GLU A 477 -50.93 18.23 -16.05
C GLU A 477 -49.73 17.86 -15.18
N ILE A 478 -49.68 18.37 -13.93
CA ILE A 478 -48.66 17.99 -12.95
C ILE A 478 -48.77 16.49 -12.64
N ARG A 479 -49.94 16.02 -12.18
CA ARG A 479 -50.15 14.60 -11.85
C ARG A 479 -49.92 13.66 -13.03
N VAL A 480 -50.24 14.07 -14.27
CA VAL A 480 -49.91 13.31 -15.49
C VAL A 480 -48.40 13.20 -15.66
N ARG A 481 -47.65 14.30 -15.60
CA ARG A 481 -46.18 14.30 -15.69
C ARG A 481 -45.53 13.45 -14.60
N ASP A 482 -46.05 13.51 -13.38
CA ASP A 482 -45.51 12.77 -12.26
C ASP A 482 -45.79 11.25 -12.39
N LEU A 483 -46.95 10.88 -12.96
CA LEU A 483 -47.28 9.50 -13.33
C LEU A 483 -46.47 9.01 -14.55
N GLU A 484 -46.16 9.88 -15.50
CA GLU A 484 -45.22 9.60 -16.60
C GLU A 484 -43.80 9.34 -16.08
N GLU A 485 -43.32 10.13 -15.12
CA GLU A 485 -42.03 9.89 -14.45
C GLU A 485 -42.05 8.60 -13.61
N MET A 486 -43.13 8.34 -12.87
CA MET A 486 -43.30 7.08 -12.12
C MET A 486 -43.32 5.87 -13.05
N LEU A 487 -44.03 5.95 -14.19
CA LEU A 487 -44.03 4.91 -15.22
C LEU A 487 -42.63 4.72 -15.81
N ARG A 488 -41.90 5.81 -16.10
CA ARG A 488 -40.52 5.74 -16.58
C ARG A 488 -39.64 5.00 -15.56
N LEU A 489 -39.69 5.36 -14.29
CA LEU A 489 -38.91 4.71 -13.23
C LEU A 489 -39.31 3.24 -13.02
N LYS A 490 -40.60 2.88 -13.09
CA LYS A 490 -41.07 1.47 -13.08
C LYS A 490 -40.56 0.68 -14.30
N THR A 491 -40.44 1.32 -15.47
CA THR A 491 -39.83 0.66 -16.64
C THR A 491 -38.31 0.55 -16.52
N GLU A 492 -37.62 1.53 -15.91
CA GLU A 492 -36.20 1.44 -15.55
C GLU A 492 -35.95 0.26 -14.58
N GLU A 493 -36.70 0.16 -13.47
CA GLU A 493 -36.73 -0.98 -12.53
C GLU A 493 -36.92 -2.31 -13.27
N SER A 494 -37.93 -2.37 -14.15
CA SER A 494 -38.23 -3.55 -14.98
C SER A 494 -37.17 -3.85 -16.04
N THR A 495 -36.26 -2.92 -16.39
CA THR A 495 -35.10 -3.20 -17.23
C THR A 495 -33.90 -3.68 -16.42
N GLU A 496 -33.62 -3.11 -15.25
CA GLU A 496 -32.52 -3.57 -14.39
C GLU A 496 -32.79 -4.98 -13.84
N LEU A 497 -34.04 -5.30 -13.49
CA LEU A 497 -34.45 -6.67 -13.14
C LEU A 497 -34.18 -7.68 -14.26
N ARG A 498 -34.44 -7.29 -15.53
CA ARG A 498 -34.16 -8.14 -16.69
C ARG A 498 -32.67 -8.28 -16.97
N LYS A 499 -31.91 -7.18 -16.98
CA LYS A 499 -30.43 -7.20 -17.10
C LYS A 499 -29.80 -8.07 -16.00
N ALA A 500 -30.25 -7.92 -14.75
CA ALA A 500 -29.77 -8.73 -13.64
C ALA A 500 -30.15 -10.23 -13.76
N HIS A 501 -31.17 -10.58 -14.54
CA HIS A 501 -31.50 -11.97 -14.87
C HIS A 501 -30.67 -12.48 -16.07
N GLU A 502 -30.56 -11.67 -17.12
CA GLU A 502 -29.74 -11.90 -18.32
C GLU A 502 -28.27 -12.11 -17.93
N ASN A 503 -27.67 -11.22 -17.13
CA ASN A 503 -26.32 -11.35 -16.57
C ASN A 503 -26.12 -12.70 -15.83
N ARG A 504 -27.11 -13.15 -15.05
CA ARG A 504 -27.05 -14.44 -14.34
C ARG A 504 -27.16 -15.63 -15.29
N GLN A 505 -28.01 -15.54 -16.33
CA GLN A 505 -28.08 -16.54 -17.39
C GLN A 505 -26.78 -16.62 -18.20
N GLU A 506 -26.15 -15.48 -18.51
CA GLU A 506 -24.85 -15.42 -19.17
C GLU A 506 -23.73 -16.04 -18.33
N ARG A 507 -23.64 -15.68 -17.04
CA ARG A 507 -22.68 -16.31 -16.11
C ARG A 507 -22.89 -17.83 -16.04
N LEU A 508 -24.14 -18.29 -15.95
CA LEU A 508 -24.47 -19.71 -15.96
C LEU A 508 -24.10 -20.39 -17.30
N HIS A 509 -24.39 -19.76 -18.44
CA HIS A 509 -24.03 -20.29 -19.76
C HIS A 509 -22.51 -20.40 -19.94
N VAL A 510 -21.75 -19.38 -19.53
CA VAL A 510 -20.28 -19.38 -19.58
C VAL A 510 -19.69 -20.45 -18.64
N LEU A 511 -20.26 -20.65 -17.45
CA LEU A 511 -19.86 -21.77 -16.57
C LEU A 511 -20.18 -23.13 -17.19
N GLN A 512 -21.33 -23.30 -17.84
CA GLN A 512 -21.72 -24.54 -18.52
C GLN A 512 -20.86 -24.84 -19.76
N THR A 513 -20.51 -23.83 -20.57
CA THR A 513 -19.62 -24.02 -21.74
C THR A 513 -18.20 -24.30 -21.28
N ASN A 514 -17.68 -23.56 -20.29
CA ASN A 514 -16.36 -23.84 -19.71
C ASN A 514 -16.29 -25.25 -19.10
N TYR A 515 -17.33 -25.69 -18.38
CA TYR A 515 -17.40 -27.06 -17.86
C TYR A 515 -17.42 -28.12 -18.97
N LYS A 516 -18.19 -27.90 -20.04
CA LYS A 516 -18.16 -28.77 -21.23
C LYS A 516 -16.77 -28.82 -21.86
N THR A 517 -16.15 -27.67 -22.11
CA THR A 517 -14.79 -27.56 -22.69
C THR A 517 -13.74 -28.24 -21.82
N VAL A 518 -13.76 -28.05 -20.50
CA VAL A 518 -12.83 -28.73 -19.57
C VAL A 518 -13.09 -30.24 -19.53
N LYS A 519 -14.34 -30.69 -19.60
CA LYS A 519 -14.68 -32.12 -19.70
C LYS A 519 -14.21 -32.73 -21.03
N GLU A 520 -14.35 -32.01 -22.14
CA GLU A 520 -13.87 -32.39 -23.46
C GLU A 520 -12.33 -32.50 -23.47
N GLN A 521 -11.64 -31.51 -22.88
CA GLN A 521 -10.18 -31.49 -22.73
C GLN A 521 -9.67 -32.60 -21.81
N LEU A 522 -10.37 -32.90 -20.71
CA LEU A 522 -10.03 -34.03 -19.83
C LEU A 522 -10.20 -35.36 -20.58
N LYS A 523 -11.32 -35.54 -21.29
CA LYS A 523 -11.56 -36.73 -22.11
C LYS A 523 -10.48 -36.89 -23.21
N GLN A 524 -10.08 -35.81 -23.87
CA GLN A 524 -8.96 -35.81 -24.83
C GLN A 524 -7.60 -36.09 -24.17
N ALA A 525 -7.38 -35.63 -22.93
CA ALA A 525 -6.20 -35.93 -22.13
C ALA A 525 -6.19 -37.36 -21.54
N GLU A 526 -7.34 -38.03 -21.50
CA GLU A 526 -7.51 -39.44 -21.15
C GLU A 526 -7.34 -40.32 -22.40
N GLU A 527 -7.98 -39.99 -23.53
CA GLU A 527 -7.83 -40.66 -24.83
C GLU A 527 -6.40 -40.57 -25.39
N SER A 528 -5.65 -39.52 -25.06
CA SER A 528 -4.21 -39.42 -25.38
C SER A 528 -3.29 -40.12 -24.37
N GLN A 529 -3.81 -40.60 -23.23
CA GLN A 529 -3.07 -41.42 -22.26
C GLN A 529 -3.06 -42.92 -22.57
N ASP A 530 -3.86 -43.39 -23.54
CA ASP A 530 -3.80 -44.76 -24.06
C ASP A 530 -2.51 -45.06 -24.85
N HIS A 531 -1.68 -44.04 -25.11
CA HIS A 531 -0.31 -44.23 -25.57
C HIS A 531 0.62 -44.56 -24.38
N PRO A 532 1.51 -45.57 -24.48
CA PRO A 532 2.33 -46.01 -23.36
C PRO A 532 3.21 -44.84 -22.88
N ARG A 533 3.04 -44.45 -21.61
CA ARG A 533 3.59 -43.21 -21.02
C ARG A 533 5.08 -43.00 -21.31
N GLY A 534 5.36 -42.27 -22.39
CA GLY A 534 6.58 -41.50 -22.53
C GLY A 534 6.62 -40.53 -21.36
N ARG A 535 7.52 -40.79 -20.39
CA ARG A 535 7.63 -39.96 -19.20
C ARG A 535 8.06 -38.56 -19.65
N SER A 536 7.17 -37.57 -19.58
CA SER A 536 7.58 -36.19 -19.33
C SER A 536 8.55 -36.27 -18.15
N GLN A 537 9.80 -35.80 -18.33
CA GLN A 537 10.82 -35.99 -17.30
C GLN A 537 10.37 -35.33 -16.00
N ARG A 538 9.90 -36.17 -15.07
CA ARG A 538 9.81 -35.80 -13.67
C ARG A 538 11.25 -35.54 -13.26
N ALA A 539 11.54 -34.34 -12.77
CA ALA A 539 12.83 -33.99 -12.20
C ALA A 539 13.31 -35.14 -11.32
N GLU A 540 14.55 -35.58 -11.55
CA GLU A 540 15.10 -36.80 -10.97
C GLU A 540 15.01 -36.74 -9.44
N ALA A 541 14.94 -37.89 -8.77
CA ALA A 541 14.58 -37.94 -7.34
C ALA A 541 15.62 -37.32 -6.38
N TRP A 542 16.69 -36.72 -6.91
CA TRP A 542 17.68 -35.87 -6.26
C TRP A 542 17.47 -34.36 -6.50
N GLU A 543 16.98 -33.93 -7.67
CA GLU A 543 16.73 -32.53 -8.03
C GLU A 543 15.63 -31.95 -7.13
N LEU A 544 14.55 -32.73 -6.94
CA LEU A 544 13.44 -32.44 -6.02
C LEU A 544 13.81 -32.45 -4.52
N ARG A 545 15.07 -32.75 -4.15
CA ARG A 545 15.55 -32.69 -2.76
C ARG A 545 16.25 -31.39 -2.39
N HIS A 546 16.69 -30.61 -3.37
CA HIS A 546 17.32 -29.30 -3.15
C HIS A 546 16.29 -28.16 -3.10
N GLU A 547 15.16 -28.32 -3.79
CA GLU A 547 13.99 -27.47 -3.62
C GLU A 547 13.13 -27.99 -2.45
N ASN A 548 12.50 -27.08 -1.69
CA ASN A 548 11.54 -27.45 -0.66
C ASN A 548 10.23 -27.89 -1.33
N SER A 549 10.21 -29.11 -1.88
CA SER A 549 9.09 -29.68 -2.64
C SER A 549 7.77 -29.56 -1.87
N ASP A 550 7.75 -29.89 -0.58
CA ASP A 550 6.55 -29.80 0.25
C ASP A 550 6.13 -28.34 0.49
N GLY A 551 7.08 -27.41 0.61
CA GLY A 551 6.82 -25.96 0.58
C GLY A 551 6.14 -25.52 -0.71
N VAL A 552 6.69 -25.87 -1.87
CA VAL A 552 6.11 -25.54 -3.19
C VAL A 552 4.74 -26.19 -3.40
N TRP A 553 4.52 -27.42 -2.93
CA TRP A 553 3.19 -28.05 -2.96
C TRP A 553 2.20 -27.37 -2.00
N ASN A 554 2.64 -26.93 -0.82
CA ASN A 554 1.82 -26.19 0.13
C ASN A 554 1.46 -24.79 -0.39
N GLU A 555 2.41 -24.07 -0.99
CA GLU A 555 2.17 -22.81 -1.70
C GLU A 555 1.22 -23.00 -2.88
N LEU A 556 1.43 -24.01 -3.73
CA LEU A 556 0.54 -24.30 -4.85
C LEU A 556 -0.87 -24.72 -4.36
N ALA A 557 -0.97 -25.43 -3.23
CA ALA A 557 -2.25 -25.76 -2.59
C ALA A 557 -2.89 -24.56 -1.88
N TYR A 558 -2.10 -23.60 -1.41
CA TYR A 558 -2.57 -22.31 -0.89
C TYR A 558 -3.10 -21.44 -2.04
N PHE A 559 -2.32 -21.21 -3.10
CA PHE A 559 -2.76 -20.45 -4.27
C PHE A 559 -3.95 -21.11 -4.99
N LYS A 560 -4.05 -22.44 -5.02
CA LYS A 560 -5.25 -23.14 -5.53
C LYS A 560 -6.48 -22.94 -4.65
N ARG A 561 -6.32 -22.83 -3.32
CA ARG A 561 -7.42 -22.48 -2.40
C ARG A 561 -7.79 -21.00 -2.53
N LEU A 562 -6.81 -20.10 -2.48
CA LEU A 562 -6.99 -18.66 -2.66
C LEU A 562 -7.65 -18.33 -4.00
N ASN A 563 -7.23 -18.93 -5.11
CA ASN A 563 -7.86 -18.71 -6.42
C ASN A 563 -9.30 -19.24 -6.46
N LYS A 564 -9.60 -20.40 -5.83
CA LYS A 564 -11.00 -20.85 -5.66
C LYS A 564 -11.83 -19.86 -4.85
N ASN A 565 -11.31 -19.37 -3.73
CA ASN A 565 -11.97 -18.38 -2.88
C ASN A 565 -12.22 -17.08 -3.65
N LEU A 566 -11.22 -16.54 -4.36
CA LEU A 566 -11.32 -15.34 -5.19
C LEU A 566 -12.32 -15.51 -6.36
N ILE A 567 -12.43 -16.72 -6.93
CA ILE A 567 -13.46 -17.01 -7.95
C ILE A 567 -14.85 -16.98 -7.32
N THR A 568 -15.06 -17.58 -6.14
CA THR A 568 -16.35 -17.52 -5.44
C THR A 568 -16.70 -16.12 -4.92
N GLU A 569 -15.72 -15.39 -4.39
CA GLU A 569 -15.87 -13.98 -3.98
C GLU A 569 -16.21 -13.10 -5.19
N LYS A 570 -15.57 -13.32 -6.34
CA LYS A 570 -15.92 -12.64 -7.59
C LYS A 570 -17.37 -12.91 -7.99
N THR A 571 -17.84 -14.16 -8.01
CA THR A 571 -19.23 -14.46 -8.40
C THR A 571 -20.24 -13.88 -7.41
N ASN A 572 -19.92 -13.90 -6.11
CA ASN A 572 -20.76 -13.30 -5.08
C ASN A 572 -20.83 -11.78 -5.25
N LEU A 573 -19.70 -11.10 -5.47
CA LEU A 573 -19.65 -9.65 -5.72
C LEU A 573 -20.38 -9.26 -7.03
N GLU A 574 -20.32 -10.09 -8.07
CA GLU A 574 -21.10 -9.88 -9.30
C GLU A 574 -22.62 -10.01 -9.03
N GLU A 575 -23.04 -10.92 -8.15
CA GLU A 575 -24.44 -11.05 -7.72
C GLU A 575 -24.89 -9.94 -6.77
N GLU A 576 -24.04 -9.49 -5.83
CA GLU A 576 -24.28 -8.33 -4.97
C GLU A 576 -24.42 -7.05 -5.79
N VAL A 577 -23.59 -6.85 -6.83
CA VAL A 577 -23.70 -5.70 -7.74
C VAL A 577 -25.00 -5.75 -8.56
N ASP A 578 -25.41 -6.92 -9.06
CA ASP A 578 -26.70 -7.09 -9.74
C ASP A 578 -27.88 -6.82 -8.78
N LEU A 579 -27.80 -7.26 -7.52
CA LEU A 579 -28.82 -7.00 -6.48
C LEU A 579 -28.88 -5.51 -6.09
N LEU A 580 -27.74 -4.85 -5.88
CA LEU A 580 -27.67 -3.44 -5.50
C LEU A 580 -28.15 -2.52 -6.63
N ARG A 581 -27.95 -2.89 -7.91
CA ARG A 581 -28.53 -2.18 -9.06
C ARG A 581 -30.05 -2.25 -9.08
N VAL A 582 -30.60 -3.44 -8.86
CA VAL A 582 -32.06 -3.65 -8.73
C VAL A 582 -32.62 -2.87 -7.55
N GLN A 583 -32.00 -2.99 -6.36
CA GLN A 583 -32.44 -2.26 -5.17
C GLN A 583 -32.40 -0.75 -5.39
N ALA A 584 -31.32 -0.20 -5.96
CA ALA A 584 -31.21 1.22 -6.26
C ALA A 584 -32.21 1.71 -7.33
N ALA A 585 -32.77 0.82 -8.16
CA ALA A 585 -33.88 1.15 -9.06
C ALA A 585 -35.23 1.15 -8.31
N VAL A 586 -35.48 0.12 -7.49
CA VAL A 586 -36.64 0.05 -6.58
C VAL A 586 -36.69 1.27 -5.65
N ASP A 587 -35.55 1.66 -5.06
CA ASP A 587 -35.46 2.81 -4.14
C ASP A 587 -35.79 4.14 -4.84
N ARG A 588 -35.40 4.32 -6.11
CA ARG A 588 -35.80 5.51 -6.89
C ARG A 588 -37.31 5.56 -7.11
N VAL A 589 -37.91 4.41 -7.34
CA VAL A 589 -39.34 4.25 -7.58
C VAL A 589 -40.13 4.50 -6.29
N THR A 590 -39.77 3.86 -5.17
CA THR A 590 -40.44 4.05 -3.87
C THR A 590 -40.26 5.48 -3.35
N LEU A 591 -39.10 6.10 -3.56
CA LEU A 591 -38.92 7.53 -3.27
C LEU A 591 -39.82 8.42 -4.12
N GLN A 592 -40.12 8.06 -5.37
CA GLN A 592 -41.06 8.81 -6.21
C GLN A 592 -42.52 8.57 -5.79
N GLU A 593 -42.89 7.34 -5.42
CA GLU A 593 -44.19 7.00 -4.82
C GLU A 593 -44.42 7.81 -3.53
N MET A 594 -43.46 7.82 -2.60
CA MET A 594 -43.51 8.61 -1.36
C MET A 594 -43.57 10.12 -1.64
N ARG A 595 -42.82 10.65 -2.61
CA ARG A 595 -42.94 12.05 -3.05
C ARG A 595 -44.34 12.38 -3.56
N MET A 596 -45.00 11.43 -4.22
CA MET A 596 -46.36 11.62 -4.72
C MET A 596 -47.40 11.59 -3.61
N CYS A 597 -47.30 10.69 -2.64
CA CYS A 597 -48.16 10.70 -1.45
C CYS A 597 -48.00 12.02 -0.66
N LEU A 598 -46.76 12.42 -0.35
CA LEU A 598 -46.48 13.68 0.35
C LEU A 598 -46.93 14.93 -0.43
N GLN A 599 -46.97 14.86 -1.77
CA GLN A 599 -47.55 15.92 -2.58
C GLN A 599 -49.08 15.90 -2.57
N GLN A 600 -49.72 14.73 -2.60
CA GLN A 600 -51.17 14.57 -2.53
C GLN A 600 -51.70 15.10 -1.19
N GLU A 601 -51.13 14.66 -0.07
CA GLU A 601 -51.42 15.16 1.29
C GLU A 601 -51.34 16.69 1.37
N ARG A 602 -50.28 17.30 0.83
CA ARG A 602 -50.13 18.77 0.77
C ARG A 602 -51.23 19.44 -0.06
N HIS A 603 -51.66 18.85 -1.17
CA HIS A 603 -52.75 19.37 -1.98
C HIS A 603 -54.14 19.18 -1.35
N GLU A 604 -54.31 18.15 -0.53
CA GLU A 604 -55.54 17.88 0.22
C GLU A 604 -55.67 18.81 1.42
N LEU A 605 -54.60 19.03 2.19
CA LEU A 605 -54.54 20.06 3.24
C LEU A 605 -54.86 21.46 2.68
N LEU A 606 -54.31 21.81 1.52
CA LEU A 606 -54.61 23.07 0.82
C LEU A 606 -56.05 23.16 0.28
N LEU A 607 -56.76 22.04 0.10
CA LEU A 607 -58.20 22.01 -0.19
C LEU A 607 -59.01 22.18 1.10
N SER A 608 -58.68 21.45 2.16
CA SER A 608 -59.35 21.60 3.47
C SER A 608 -59.24 23.02 4.04
N GLU A 609 -58.10 23.69 3.86
CA GLU A 609 -57.93 25.11 4.22
C GLU A 609 -58.75 26.10 3.37
N ALA A 610 -59.22 25.68 2.19
CA ALA A 610 -60.08 26.47 1.33
C ALA A 610 -61.56 26.20 1.62
N GLU A 611 -61.94 24.94 1.83
CA GLU A 611 -63.29 24.51 2.19
C GLU A 611 -63.69 25.02 3.58
N GLY A 612 -62.76 24.99 4.55
CA GLY A 612 -62.93 25.58 5.89
C GLY A 612 -63.14 27.10 5.91
N LYS A 613 -62.99 27.79 4.76
CA LYS A 613 -63.30 29.22 4.58
C LYS A 613 -64.59 29.46 3.78
N GLY A 614 -65.23 28.41 3.27
CA GLY A 614 -66.45 28.47 2.46
C GLY A 614 -67.77 28.40 3.24
N VAL A 615 -67.75 27.81 4.44
CA VAL A 615 -68.97 27.53 5.23
C VAL A 615 -69.12 28.51 6.39
N ASN A 616 -69.81 29.63 6.17
CA ASN A 616 -70.49 30.40 7.24
C ASN A 616 -71.35 31.56 6.67
N ARG A 617 -72.67 31.37 6.56
CA ARG A 617 -73.69 32.44 6.49
C ARG A 617 -75.04 31.97 7.05
N CYS A 618 -75.74 32.90 7.70
CA CYS A 618 -77.02 32.74 8.41
C CYS A 618 -76.93 31.88 9.70
N SER A 619 -77.47 32.29 10.85
CA SER A 619 -78.40 33.40 11.16
C SER A 619 -77.97 34.20 12.41
N THR A 620 -78.49 35.42 12.56
CA THR A 620 -78.17 36.35 13.67
C THR A 620 -78.94 36.05 14.97
N PRO A 621 -78.52 36.65 16.10
CA PRO A 621 -79.33 37.78 16.58
C PRO A 621 -78.56 38.94 17.27
N LYS A 622 -79.09 40.15 17.05
CA LYS A 622 -79.15 41.35 17.93
C LYS A 622 -77.87 42.02 18.50
N THR A 623 -77.80 43.33 18.19
CA THR A 623 -77.30 44.48 18.99
C THR A 623 -75.79 44.59 19.34
N PRO A 624 -75.15 45.75 19.07
CA PRO A 624 -73.75 46.00 19.43
C PRO A 624 -73.58 46.62 20.83
N PRO A 625 -72.42 46.38 21.45
CA PRO A 625 -71.59 47.46 21.98
C PRO A 625 -70.28 47.59 21.18
N ALA A 626 -69.63 48.75 21.21
CA ALA A 626 -68.34 48.95 20.55
C ALA A 626 -67.20 48.28 21.33
N GLY A 627 -66.32 47.52 20.65
CA GLY A 627 -65.18 46.88 21.31
C GLY A 627 -64.25 45.99 20.45
N GLU A 628 -64.66 45.54 19.25
CA GLU A 628 -63.93 44.48 18.52
C GLU A 628 -62.89 44.87 17.41
N PRO A 629 -62.45 46.13 17.20
CA PRO A 629 -61.38 46.39 16.22
C PRO A 629 -60.00 45.95 16.72
N GLU A 630 -59.74 45.91 18.03
CA GLU A 630 -58.39 45.67 18.56
C GLU A 630 -57.98 44.20 18.53
N ASN A 631 -58.85 43.27 18.94
CA ASN A 631 -58.56 41.83 18.91
C ASN A 631 -58.32 41.32 17.48
N THR A 632 -59.08 41.84 16.51
CA THR A 632 -58.91 41.50 15.09
C THR A 632 -57.65 42.12 14.50
N ALA A 633 -57.31 43.37 14.86
CA ALA A 633 -56.04 44.01 14.50
C ALA A 633 -54.82 43.27 15.08
N GLN A 634 -54.85 42.87 16.35
CA GLN A 634 -53.75 42.12 16.97
C GLN A 634 -53.52 40.76 16.30
N GLN A 635 -54.59 40.05 15.90
CA GLN A 635 -54.45 38.81 15.13
C GLN A 635 -53.86 39.05 13.73
N THR A 636 -54.28 40.09 13.01
CA THR A 636 -53.68 40.41 11.70
C THR A 636 -52.23 40.86 11.82
N GLU A 637 -51.87 41.59 12.87
CA GLU A 637 -50.48 41.99 13.15
C GLU A 637 -49.60 40.78 13.51
N GLN A 638 -50.10 39.82 14.28
CA GLN A 638 -49.39 38.55 14.53
C GLN A 638 -49.22 37.71 13.26
N LEU A 639 -50.21 37.69 12.37
CA LEU A 639 -50.11 37.01 11.08
C LEU A 639 -49.13 37.72 10.13
N GLN A 640 -49.09 39.05 10.12
CA GLN A 640 -48.07 39.82 9.39
C GLN A 640 -46.66 39.55 9.92
N LYS A 641 -46.46 39.51 11.25
CA LYS A 641 -45.17 39.17 11.87
C LYS A 641 -44.71 37.75 11.49
N LYS A 642 -45.64 36.78 11.41
CA LYS A 642 -45.34 35.41 10.93
C LYS A 642 -45.03 35.38 9.44
N ALA A 643 -45.82 36.07 8.61
CA ALA A 643 -45.58 36.17 7.17
C ALA A 643 -44.20 36.77 6.86
N TRP A 644 -43.84 37.87 7.53
CA TRP A 644 -42.52 38.51 7.38
C TRP A 644 -41.36 37.62 7.83
N SER A 645 -41.54 36.79 8.87
CA SER A 645 -40.55 35.78 9.26
C SER A 645 -40.36 34.73 8.17
N LEU A 646 -41.46 34.22 7.59
CA LEU A 646 -41.44 33.22 6.53
C LEU A 646 -40.87 33.80 5.21
N GLU A 647 -41.17 35.06 4.86
CA GLU A 647 -40.55 35.76 3.74
C GLU A 647 -39.03 35.86 3.91
N LYS A 648 -38.56 36.18 5.11
CA LYS A 648 -37.13 36.26 5.45
C LYS A 648 -36.45 34.89 5.41
N GLU A 649 -37.11 33.83 5.87
CA GLU A 649 -36.62 32.44 5.74
C GLU A 649 -36.57 32.01 4.27
N VAL A 650 -37.59 32.32 3.46
CA VAL A 650 -37.63 32.06 2.02
C VAL A 650 -36.50 32.80 1.29
N GLU A 651 -36.19 34.03 1.66
CA GLU A 651 -35.08 34.78 1.04
C GLU A 651 -33.70 34.18 1.41
N LEU A 652 -33.54 33.70 2.66
CA LEU A 652 -32.32 33.02 3.11
C LEU A 652 -32.16 31.63 2.45
N LEU A 653 -33.27 30.95 2.17
CA LEU A 653 -33.31 29.72 1.37
C LEU A 653 -32.98 29.97 -0.11
N LYS A 654 -33.38 31.11 -0.70
CA LYS A 654 -32.93 31.51 -2.04
C LYS A 654 -31.42 31.76 -2.07
N GLN A 655 -30.89 32.50 -1.09
CA GLN A 655 -29.46 32.82 -0.99
C GLN A 655 -28.61 31.55 -0.87
N THR A 656 -28.96 30.64 0.05
CA THR A 656 -28.27 29.34 0.18
C THR A 656 -28.46 28.45 -1.05
N SER A 657 -29.60 28.50 -1.74
CA SER A 657 -29.80 27.81 -3.03
C SER A 657 -28.94 28.40 -4.16
N GLN A 658 -28.63 29.69 -4.13
CA GLN A 658 -27.70 30.34 -5.08
C GLN A 658 -26.24 29.99 -4.76
N GLU A 659 -25.85 30.01 -3.48
CA GLU A 659 -24.52 29.54 -3.06
C GLU A 659 -24.27 28.08 -3.46
N LEU A 660 -25.27 27.21 -3.28
CA LEU A 660 -25.20 25.81 -3.69
C LEU A 660 -25.14 25.65 -5.22
N SER A 661 -25.80 26.50 -6.01
CA SER A 661 -25.69 26.46 -7.48
C SER A 661 -24.32 26.93 -7.96
N GLU A 662 -23.74 27.97 -7.35
CA GLU A 662 -22.36 28.39 -7.60
C GLU A 662 -21.35 27.29 -7.22
N VAL A 663 -21.53 26.63 -6.07
CA VAL A 663 -20.67 25.50 -5.66
C VAL A 663 -20.78 24.35 -6.65
N ARG A 664 -22.00 24.04 -7.13
CA ARG A 664 -22.22 23.03 -8.17
C ARG A 664 -21.50 23.37 -9.47
N GLU A 665 -21.57 24.61 -9.96
CA GLU A 665 -20.78 25.04 -11.12
C GLU A 665 -19.27 24.94 -10.89
N LYS A 666 -18.77 25.38 -9.74
CA LYS A 666 -17.35 25.34 -9.39
C LYS A 666 -16.84 23.90 -9.29
N LEU A 667 -17.67 22.97 -8.82
CA LEU A 667 -17.38 21.53 -8.83
C LEU A 667 -17.44 20.94 -10.24
N GLN A 668 -18.42 21.32 -11.08
CA GLN A 668 -18.53 20.84 -12.45
C GLN A 668 -17.34 21.29 -13.32
N LYS A 669 -16.88 22.54 -13.15
CA LYS A 669 -15.67 23.08 -13.80
C LYS A 669 -14.40 22.34 -13.34
N LYS A 670 -14.31 21.95 -12.07
CA LYS A 670 -13.22 21.09 -11.55
C LYS A 670 -13.28 19.66 -12.10
N ALA A 671 -14.46 19.05 -12.14
CA ALA A 671 -14.66 17.70 -12.68
C ALA A 671 -14.20 17.62 -14.14
N TRP A 672 -14.60 18.60 -14.98
CA TRP A 672 -14.16 18.69 -16.37
C TRP A 672 -12.63 18.88 -16.51
N SER A 673 -12.02 19.67 -15.63
CA SER A 673 -10.56 19.84 -15.60
C SER A 673 -9.84 18.53 -15.25
N LEU A 674 -10.33 17.79 -14.25
CA LEU A 674 -9.77 16.49 -13.85
C LEU A 674 -10.02 15.41 -14.90
N GLU A 675 -11.12 15.49 -15.64
CA GLU A 675 -11.42 14.61 -16.77
C GLU A 675 -10.44 14.83 -17.94
N LYS A 676 -10.11 16.10 -18.26
CA LYS A 676 -9.06 16.45 -19.22
C LYS A 676 -7.66 16.04 -18.77
N GLU A 677 -7.35 16.19 -17.48
CA GLU A 677 -6.08 15.70 -16.91
C GLU A 677 -6.00 14.16 -17.01
N ALA A 678 -7.09 13.46 -16.70
CA ALA A 678 -7.17 12.00 -16.84
C ALA A 678 -7.09 11.53 -18.31
N GLU A 679 -7.64 12.28 -19.28
CA GLU A 679 -7.41 12.01 -20.71
C GLU A 679 -5.95 12.18 -21.10
N SER A 680 -5.30 13.27 -20.68
CA SER A 680 -3.86 13.49 -20.95
C SER A 680 -2.99 12.39 -20.33
N LEU A 681 -3.30 11.96 -19.10
CA LEU A 681 -2.59 10.85 -18.44
C LEU A 681 -2.85 9.50 -19.11
N ARG A 682 -4.05 9.24 -19.67
CA ARG A 682 -4.29 8.04 -20.49
C ARG A 682 -3.45 8.05 -21.76
N GLU A 683 -3.34 9.21 -22.42
CA GLU A 683 -2.59 9.35 -23.67
C GLU A 683 -1.07 9.19 -23.45
N VAL A 684 -0.51 9.78 -22.39
CA VAL A 684 0.89 9.55 -21.99
C VAL A 684 1.13 8.06 -21.64
N ASN A 685 0.17 7.38 -21.02
CA ASN A 685 0.28 5.93 -20.78
C ASN A 685 0.21 5.10 -22.08
N ARG A 686 -0.56 5.52 -23.09
CA ARG A 686 -0.58 4.91 -24.44
C ARG A 686 0.79 5.04 -25.11
N GLU A 687 1.36 6.24 -25.14
CA GLU A 687 2.69 6.49 -25.69
C GLU A 687 3.78 5.69 -24.95
N LEU A 688 3.70 5.61 -23.62
CA LEU A 688 4.61 4.79 -22.82
C LEU A 688 4.46 3.30 -23.12
N SER A 689 3.25 2.77 -23.31
CA SER A 689 3.05 1.36 -23.69
C SER A 689 3.61 1.06 -25.08
N GLU A 690 3.39 1.94 -26.05
CA GLU A 690 3.95 1.81 -27.40
C GLU A 690 5.48 1.88 -27.39
N SER A 691 6.07 2.78 -26.60
CA SER A 691 7.52 2.84 -26.42
C SER A 691 8.10 1.56 -25.79
N ARG A 692 7.36 0.94 -24.85
CA ARG A 692 7.72 -0.34 -24.22
C ARG A 692 7.65 -1.49 -25.22
N GLU A 693 6.66 -1.54 -26.09
CA GLU A 693 6.55 -2.55 -27.16
C GLU A 693 7.63 -2.38 -28.23
N GLN A 694 7.95 -1.13 -28.60
CA GLN A 694 9.08 -0.83 -29.50
C GLN A 694 10.41 -1.26 -28.88
N LEU A 695 10.64 -1.00 -27.59
CA LEU A 695 11.82 -1.49 -26.87
C LEU A 695 11.83 -3.03 -26.80
N GLN A 696 10.71 -3.67 -26.48
CA GLN A 696 10.60 -5.14 -26.39
C GLN A 696 10.86 -5.83 -27.74
N THR A 697 10.31 -5.30 -28.84
CA THR A 697 10.59 -5.80 -30.20
C THR A 697 12.04 -5.53 -30.63
N SER A 698 12.65 -4.41 -30.23
CA SER A 698 14.08 -4.15 -30.45
C SER A 698 14.97 -5.15 -29.71
N LEU A 699 14.63 -5.48 -28.45
CA LEU A 699 15.35 -6.48 -27.64
C LEU A 699 15.19 -7.90 -28.21
N LEU A 700 14.01 -8.26 -28.72
CA LEU A 700 13.81 -9.54 -29.41
C LEU A 700 14.65 -9.62 -30.70
N ARG A 701 14.73 -8.54 -31.47
CA ARG A 701 15.61 -8.44 -32.66
C ARG A 701 17.09 -8.53 -32.29
N LEU A 702 17.52 -7.94 -31.18
CA LEU A 702 18.91 -8.02 -30.71
C LEU A 702 19.25 -9.42 -30.16
N ARG A 703 18.29 -10.08 -29.50
CA ARG A 703 18.39 -11.48 -29.05
C ARG A 703 18.49 -12.46 -30.23
N SER A 704 17.71 -12.28 -31.29
CA SER A 704 17.84 -13.15 -32.47
C SER A 704 19.16 -12.91 -33.22
N GLN A 705 19.63 -11.66 -33.34
CA GLN A 705 20.95 -11.34 -33.91
C GLN A 705 22.13 -11.87 -33.10
N THR A 706 22.02 -11.92 -31.76
CA THR A 706 23.07 -12.53 -30.92
C THR A 706 23.01 -14.05 -30.95
N ALA A 707 21.83 -14.66 -31.04
CA ALA A 707 21.68 -16.10 -31.23
C ALA A 707 22.26 -16.57 -32.58
N THR A 708 22.01 -15.88 -33.69
CA THR A 708 22.57 -16.26 -35.01
C THR A 708 24.09 -16.07 -35.08
N ARG A 709 24.65 -15.04 -34.42
CA ARG A 709 26.11 -14.90 -34.24
C ARG A 709 26.69 -16.07 -33.47
N GLN A 710 26.12 -16.41 -32.30
CA GLN A 710 26.57 -17.56 -31.51
C GLN A 710 26.44 -18.89 -32.26
N GLN A 711 25.44 -19.06 -33.14
CA GLN A 711 25.32 -20.22 -34.02
C GLN A 711 26.43 -20.25 -35.08
N ALA A 712 26.75 -19.11 -35.70
CA ALA A 712 27.85 -18.99 -36.66
C ALA A 712 29.21 -19.25 -36.00
N ASP A 713 29.46 -18.69 -34.82
CA ASP A 713 30.69 -18.91 -34.03
C ASP A 713 30.84 -20.40 -33.66
N ARG A 714 29.75 -21.05 -33.22
CA ARG A 714 29.73 -22.50 -32.94
C ARG A 714 30.00 -23.34 -34.19
N ALA A 715 29.40 -23.00 -35.32
CA ALA A 715 29.64 -23.69 -36.60
C ALA A 715 31.09 -23.52 -37.08
N TRP A 716 31.67 -22.32 -36.92
CA TRP A 716 33.08 -22.05 -37.23
C TRP A 716 34.03 -22.86 -36.34
N HIS A 717 33.76 -22.92 -35.02
CA HIS A 717 34.53 -23.76 -34.11
C HIS A 717 34.38 -25.26 -34.41
N GLN A 718 33.19 -25.72 -34.82
CA GLN A 718 32.98 -27.11 -35.23
C GLN A 718 33.77 -27.46 -36.51
N GLY A 719 33.76 -26.58 -37.52
CA GLY A 719 34.58 -26.76 -38.73
C GLY A 719 36.08 -26.79 -38.42
N ALA A 720 36.57 -25.86 -37.60
CA ALA A 720 37.97 -25.83 -37.18
C ALA A 720 38.39 -27.07 -36.36
N VAL A 721 37.48 -27.68 -35.59
CA VAL A 721 37.71 -28.97 -34.92
C VAL A 721 37.76 -30.12 -35.94
N GLN A 722 36.84 -30.15 -36.91
CA GLN A 722 36.83 -31.18 -37.97
C GLN A 722 38.11 -31.14 -38.82
N GLU A 723 38.59 -29.96 -39.23
CA GLU A 723 39.87 -29.80 -39.95
C GLU A 723 41.06 -30.34 -39.13
N LEU A 724 41.08 -30.11 -37.81
CA LEU A 724 42.11 -30.63 -36.92
C LEU A 724 42.01 -32.14 -36.73
N GLU A 725 40.80 -32.70 -36.65
CA GLU A 725 40.58 -34.15 -36.59
C GLU A 725 40.98 -34.86 -37.89
N GLU A 726 40.63 -34.29 -39.05
CA GLU A 726 41.08 -34.80 -40.36
C GLU A 726 42.61 -34.73 -40.49
N GLY A 727 43.23 -33.62 -40.08
CA GLY A 727 44.69 -33.47 -40.04
C GLY A 727 45.36 -34.50 -39.11
N LEU A 728 44.80 -34.74 -37.92
CA LEU A 728 45.27 -35.79 -37.00
C LEU A 728 45.09 -37.19 -37.59
N MET A 729 44.00 -37.45 -38.29
CA MET A 729 43.74 -38.74 -38.95
C MET A 729 44.65 -38.96 -40.18
N ALA A 730 44.97 -37.91 -40.93
CA ALA A 730 45.99 -37.94 -41.97
C ALA A 730 47.39 -38.26 -41.39
N CYS A 731 47.78 -37.58 -40.31
CA CYS A 731 49.03 -37.88 -39.58
C CYS A 731 49.05 -39.33 -39.04
N ARG A 732 47.94 -39.83 -38.50
CA ARG A 732 47.80 -41.24 -38.05
C ARG A 732 47.96 -42.23 -39.22
N ARG A 733 47.38 -41.94 -40.40
CA ARG A 733 47.56 -42.75 -41.62
C ARG A 733 49.03 -42.78 -42.08
N GLN A 734 49.70 -41.62 -42.11
CA GLN A 734 51.13 -41.53 -42.46
C GLN A 734 52.02 -42.29 -41.47
N LEU A 735 51.77 -42.15 -40.15
CA LEU A 735 52.48 -42.91 -39.13
C LEU A 735 52.25 -44.42 -39.24
N ALA A 736 51.04 -44.86 -39.61
CA ALA A 736 50.74 -46.27 -39.87
C ALA A 736 51.49 -46.78 -41.12
N GLN A 737 51.61 -45.98 -42.18
CA GLN A 737 52.41 -46.31 -43.36
C GLN A 737 53.90 -46.42 -43.02
N ALA A 738 54.49 -45.41 -42.36
CA ALA A 738 55.89 -45.44 -41.95
C ALA A 738 56.21 -46.63 -41.01
N ARG A 739 55.25 -47.05 -40.17
CA ARG A 739 55.37 -48.28 -39.35
C ARG A 739 55.40 -49.56 -40.20
N ARG A 740 54.61 -49.64 -41.28
CA ARG A 740 54.60 -50.77 -42.24
C ARG A 740 55.90 -50.80 -43.06
N GLU A 741 56.35 -49.66 -43.57
CA GLU A 741 57.64 -49.55 -44.28
C GLU A 741 58.79 -49.95 -43.35
N GLY A 742 58.77 -49.48 -42.10
CA GLY A 742 59.72 -49.89 -41.07
C GLY A 742 59.67 -51.38 -40.72
N SER A 743 58.53 -52.06 -40.79
CA SER A 743 58.48 -53.54 -40.63
C SER A 743 59.02 -54.26 -41.87
N GLN A 744 58.74 -53.79 -43.08
CA GLN A 744 59.34 -54.32 -44.31
C GLN A 744 60.87 -54.19 -44.31
N VAL A 745 61.42 -53.04 -43.88
CA VAL A 745 62.87 -52.84 -43.76
C VAL A 745 63.49 -53.77 -42.70
N ARG A 746 62.81 -54.00 -41.56
CA ARG A 746 63.24 -54.99 -40.56
C ARG A 746 63.28 -56.41 -41.13
N HIS A 747 62.23 -56.85 -41.84
CA HIS A 747 62.23 -58.16 -42.48
C HIS A 747 63.29 -58.30 -43.59
N ARG A 748 63.59 -57.25 -44.36
CA ARG A 748 64.71 -57.24 -45.32
C ARG A 748 66.06 -57.37 -44.61
N LEU A 749 66.25 -56.69 -43.47
CA LEU A 749 67.45 -56.80 -42.64
C LEU A 749 67.58 -58.17 -41.96
N GLU A 750 66.46 -58.78 -41.56
CA GLU A 750 66.41 -60.12 -40.98
C GLU A 750 66.79 -61.20 -42.01
N ARG A 751 66.28 -61.11 -43.25
CA ARG A 751 66.74 -61.95 -44.37
C ARG A 751 68.23 -61.76 -44.64
N ALA A 752 68.70 -60.52 -44.81
CA ALA A 752 70.12 -60.25 -45.04
C ALA A 752 71.04 -60.75 -43.89
N ARG A 753 70.54 -60.81 -42.65
CA ARG A 753 71.23 -61.44 -41.52
C ARG A 753 71.25 -62.97 -41.64
N GLN A 754 70.16 -63.60 -42.06
CA GLN A 754 70.10 -65.04 -42.35
C GLN A 754 71.05 -65.40 -43.50
N ASP A 755 71.04 -64.64 -44.59
CA ASP A 755 71.95 -64.79 -45.74
C ASP A 755 73.41 -64.67 -45.32
N LEU A 756 73.75 -63.70 -44.46
CA LEU A 756 75.10 -63.54 -43.91
C LEU A 756 75.51 -64.70 -42.98
N VAL A 757 74.57 -65.35 -42.29
CA VAL A 757 74.84 -66.58 -41.51
C VAL A 757 75.07 -67.77 -42.44
N LEU A 758 74.26 -67.93 -43.50
CA LEU A 758 74.45 -68.96 -44.53
C LEU A 758 75.79 -68.80 -45.26
N LEU A 759 76.17 -67.57 -45.64
CA LEU A 759 77.45 -67.27 -46.27
C LEU A 759 78.65 -67.49 -45.33
N ARG A 760 78.50 -67.25 -44.02
CA ARG A 760 79.52 -67.64 -43.02
C ARG A 760 79.64 -69.16 -42.93
N ALA A 761 78.53 -69.88 -42.83
CA ALA A 761 78.53 -71.34 -42.80
C ALA A 761 79.18 -71.94 -44.06
N ALA A 762 78.87 -71.42 -45.25
CA ALA A 762 79.50 -71.81 -46.51
C ALA A 762 81.01 -71.49 -46.55
N ARG A 763 81.42 -70.33 -46.01
CA ARG A 763 82.85 -69.95 -45.89
C ARG A 763 83.61 -70.86 -44.94
N ASP A 764 83.04 -71.20 -43.80
CA ASP A 764 83.69 -72.01 -42.78
C ASP A 764 83.65 -73.52 -43.12
N TYR A 765 82.65 -73.98 -43.86
CA TYR A 765 82.66 -75.26 -44.57
C TYR A 765 83.80 -75.30 -45.59
N SER A 766 83.96 -74.25 -46.41
CA SER A 766 85.04 -74.13 -47.40
C SER A 766 86.43 -74.12 -46.73
N ARG A 767 86.62 -73.36 -45.64
CA ARG A 767 87.85 -73.39 -44.83
C ARG A 767 88.13 -74.77 -44.24
N SER A 768 87.09 -75.48 -43.78
CA SER A 768 87.21 -76.84 -43.25
C SER A 768 87.61 -77.84 -44.33
N ARG A 769 87.18 -77.63 -45.58
CA ARG A 769 87.63 -78.38 -46.76
C ARG A 769 89.10 -78.09 -47.08
N SER A 770 89.51 -76.82 -47.13
CA SER A 770 90.92 -76.43 -47.37
C SER A 770 91.88 -76.93 -46.29
N ARG A 771 91.46 -76.99 -45.02
CA ARG A 771 92.29 -77.49 -43.91
C ARG A 771 92.57 -79.00 -43.95
N LYS A 772 91.86 -79.78 -44.76
CA LYS A 772 92.12 -81.22 -44.95
C LYS A 772 93.12 -81.56 -46.06
N GLN A 773 93.64 -80.56 -46.78
CA GLN A 773 94.41 -80.78 -48.02
C GLN A 773 95.92 -80.47 -47.92
N ARG A 774 96.43 -80.21 -46.72
CA ARG A 774 97.87 -80.07 -46.43
C ARG A 774 98.21 -80.64 -45.05
N HIS A 775 98.68 -81.89 -45.02
CA HIS A 775 99.92 -82.33 -44.37
C HIS A 775 100.05 -83.85 -44.52
N GLY A 776 101.21 -84.31 -45.01
CA GLY A 776 101.60 -85.71 -45.04
C GLY A 776 103.10 -85.81 -44.82
N ASN A 777 103.49 -86.26 -43.62
CA ASN A 777 104.85 -86.63 -43.20
C ASN A 777 105.88 -85.45 -43.13
N ALA A 778 106.92 -85.48 -42.30
CA ALA A 778 107.37 -86.50 -41.35
C ALA A 778 108.01 -85.92 -40.06
N THR A 779 108.26 -86.82 -39.09
CA THR A 779 109.31 -86.81 -38.05
C THR A 779 109.42 -85.66 -37.01
N ALA A 780 109.16 -86.08 -35.77
CA ALA A 780 109.62 -85.58 -34.47
C ALA A 780 111.16 -85.66 -34.29
N PRO A 781 111.78 -85.47 -33.08
CA PRO A 781 111.26 -84.96 -31.78
C PRO A 781 112.17 -83.90 -31.09
N SER A 782 111.77 -83.36 -29.92
CA SER A 782 112.56 -83.36 -28.65
C SER A 782 112.16 -82.28 -27.61
N ARG A 783 112.07 -82.73 -26.34
CA ARG A 783 112.25 -82.07 -25.02
C ARG A 783 112.15 -80.53 -24.84
N GLY A 784 111.31 -80.14 -23.86
CA GLY A 784 111.45 -78.91 -23.05
C GLY A 784 110.59 -77.71 -23.51
N SER A 785 110.23 -76.75 -22.64
CA SER A 785 110.31 -76.73 -21.17
C SER A 785 109.36 -75.67 -20.56
N LEU A 786 109.18 -75.74 -19.23
CA LEU A 786 108.57 -74.73 -18.33
C LEU A 786 107.04 -74.50 -18.36
N ARG A 787 106.56 -74.05 -17.18
CA ARG A 787 105.16 -73.81 -16.80
C ARG A 787 104.72 -72.35 -17.03
N PRO A 788 103.40 -72.05 -17.06
CA PRO A 788 102.89 -70.68 -17.15
C PRO A 788 102.93 -69.93 -15.81
N ARG A 789 103.04 -68.59 -15.86
CA ARG A 789 102.50 -67.67 -14.85
C ARG A 789 102.32 -66.24 -15.39
N PRO A 790 101.31 -65.47 -14.92
CA PRO A 790 101.12 -64.05 -15.25
C PRO A 790 101.51 -63.11 -14.09
N PRO A 791 101.68 -61.80 -14.33
CA PRO A 791 101.45 -60.78 -13.30
C PRO A 791 99.93 -60.64 -13.07
N HIS A 792 99.34 -60.87 -11.90
CA HIS A 792 99.54 -60.27 -10.55
C HIS A 792 99.25 -58.76 -10.57
N CYS A 793 98.07 -58.33 -10.10
CA CYS A 793 97.65 -58.12 -8.69
C CYS A 793 98.18 -56.78 -8.11
N ARG A 794 97.43 -56.01 -7.32
CA ARG A 794 96.61 -56.33 -6.11
C ARG A 794 95.21 -55.65 -6.17
N ARG A 795 94.10 -56.07 -5.52
CA ARG A 795 93.82 -56.46 -4.10
C ARG A 795 94.04 -55.27 -3.14
N GLY A 796 93.12 -54.82 -2.29
CA GLY A 796 91.75 -55.24 -1.90
C GLY A 796 91.28 -54.43 -0.66
N SER A 797 90.11 -54.62 -0.02
CA SER A 797 88.92 -55.44 -0.31
C SER A 797 87.78 -55.23 0.74
N ARG A 798 86.51 -55.18 0.27
CA ARG A 798 85.28 -55.69 0.96
C ARG A 798 84.61 -54.85 2.11
N PRO A 799 83.36 -55.20 2.59
CA PRO A 799 82.26 -54.20 2.65
C PRO A 799 81.42 -54.14 3.96
N THR A 800 80.44 -53.23 4.02
CA THR A 800 79.37 -53.20 5.05
C THR A 800 77.99 -52.69 4.55
N HIS A 801 76.97 -53.55 4.68
CA HIS A 801 75.57 -53.32 5.12
C HIS A 801 74.60 -52.24 4.51
N THR A 802 73.41 -52.75 4.11
CA THR A 802 72.02 -52.22 4.32
C THR A 802 71.52 -50.95 3.59
N ARG A 803 70.20 -50.71 3.39
CA ARG A 803 68.96 -51.54 3.22
C ARG A 803 67.77 -50.58 2.93
N ALA A 804 66.80 -50.96 2.06
CA ALA A 804 65.55 -50.21 1.75
C ALA A 804 65.78 -48.79 1.14
N ASN A 805 64.78 -48.03 0.67
CA ASN A 805 63.36 -48.30 0.30
C ASN A 805 63.23 -47.92 -1.21
N ARG A 806 62.39 -48.52 -2.06
CA ARG A 806 60.91 -48.44 -2.20
C ARG A 806 60.36 -47.02 -2.43
N ASP A 807 59.22 -47.02 -3.12
CA ASP A 807 58.28 -45.92 -3.38
C ASP A 807 58.59 -45.07 -4.64
N GLY A 808 57.63 -44.72 -5.49
CA GLY A 808 56.20 -45.06 -5.46
C GLY A 808 55.33 -43.86 -5.85
N TRP A 809 54.91 -43.79 -7.11
CA TRP A 809 54.00 -42.75 -7.62
C TRP A 809 53.02 -43.39 -8.61
N GLU A 810 51.91 -43.88 -8.08
CA GLU A 810 50.68 -44.20 -8.82
C GLU A 810 49.60 -43.14 -8.47
N ASP A 811 48.53 -43.10 -9.26
CA ASP A 811 47.51 -42.05 -9.20
C ASP A 811 46.66 -42.06 -7.90
N VAL A 812 46.22 -40.87 -7.48
CA VAL A 812 44.88 -40.71 -6.88
C VAL A 812 44.27 -39.37 -7.29
N SER A 813 42.97 -39.42 -7.58
CA SER A 813 42.05 -38.27 -7.70
C SER A 813 41.16 -38.20 -6.44
N VAL A 814 40.11 -37.35 -6.48
CA VAL A 814 38.93 -37.34 -5.58
C VAL A 814 39.05 -36.51 -4.28
N GLU A 815 38.64 -35.23 -4.40
CA GLU A 815 37.47 -34.58 -3.74
C GLU A 815 37.27 -34.53 -2.20
N SER A 816 36.50 -33.49 -1.81
CA SER A 816 35.69 -33.24 -0.60
C SER A 816 36.26 -32.86 0.79
N ASP A 817 36.07 -31.57 1.09
CA ASP A 817 35.13 -31.02 2.10
C ASP A 817 35.17 -31.44 3.59
N SER A 818 35.65 -30.51 4.43
CA SER A 818 35.10 -30.13 5.75
C SER A 818 35.65 -28.72 6.10
N VAL A 819 34.90 -27.63 6.35
CA VAL A 819 33.79 -27.38 7.30
C VAL A 819 34.30 -27.16 8.74
N ASP A 820 33.76 -26.13 9.40
CA ASP A 820 34.01 -25.63 10.78
C ASP A 820 35.39 -24.99 11.09
N GLU A 821 35.56 -23.97 11.96
CA GLU A 821 34.72 -22.80 12.32
C GLU A 821 35.58 -21.69 13.01
N TYR A 822 34.97 -20.76 13.78
CA TYR A 822 35.54 -19.60 14.52
C TYR A 822 36.55 -19.98 15.65
N THR A 823 37.43 -19.16 16.29
CA THR A 823 37.80 -17.70 16.37
C THR A 823 39.16 -17.54 17.16
N ASP A 824 39.85 -16.41 17.43
CA ASP A 824 39.91 -14.98 17.00
C ASP A 824 41.30 -14.35 17.41
N SER A 825 41.56 -13.09 16.98
CA SER A 825 42.32 -12.00 17.67
C SER A 825 43.74 -12.18 18.25
N LEU A 826 44.68 -11.51 17.56
CA LEU A 826 45.61 -10.46 18.07
C LEU A 826 46.86 -10.76 18.95
N ASN A 827 47.86 -9.86 18.76
CA ASN A 827 48.97 -9.45 19.65
C ASN A 827 50.31 -10.24 19.74
N SER A 828 51.25 -9.85 18.85
CA SER A 828 52.66 -9.44 19.12
C SER A 828 53.10 -9.25 20.59
N PRO A 829 54.38 -9.51 20.98
CA PRO A 829 55.52 -8.80 20.36
C PRO A 829 56.92 -9.47 20.22
N LEU A 830 57.75 -8.75 19.45
CA LEU A 830 59.23 -8.79 19.25
C LEU A 830 60.05 -8.65 20.57
N PRO A 831 61.39 -8.95 20.65
CA PRO A 831 62.46 -8.56 19.68
C PRO A 831 63.58 -9.63 19.47
N ALA A 832 64.74 -9.43 18.83
CA ALA A 832 65.46 -8.22 18.36
C ALA A 832 66.33 -8.50 17.09
N ARG A 833 66.47 -7.55 16.14
CA ARG A 833 67.63 -6.62 15.94
C ARG A 833 68.93 -7.35 15.58
N THR A 834 69.62 -7.11 14.46
CA THR A 834 69.85 -5.92 13.59
C THR A 834 69.42 -6.15 12.12
N GLN A 835 69.49 -5.28 11.09
CA GLN A 835 69.83 -3.85 10.81
C GLN A 835 69.25 -3.52 9.38
N SER A 836 69.18 -2.30 8.82
CA SER A 836 69.56 -0.94 9.25
C SER A 836 68.67 0.15 8.61
N ALA A 837 68.67 1.32 9.24
CA ALA A 837 68.33 2.67 8.76
C ALA A 837 69.28 3.17 7.64
N CYS A 838 68.99 4.21 6.83
CA CYS A 838 67.79 5.07 6.56
C CYS A 838 68.05 5.87 5.23
N ASP A 839 67.19 6.71 4.62
CA ASP A 839 65.97 7.43 5.04
C ASP A 839 65.08 7.86 3.83
N ARG A 840 63.88 8.42 4.10
CA ARG A 840 63.02 9.42 3.37
C ARG A 840 63.36 9.87 1.92
N ARG A 841 62.42 10.29 1.02
CA ARG A 841 60.94 10.52 1.02
C ARG A 841 60.44 10.82 -0.42
N SER A 842 59.10 10.87 -0.61
CA SER A 842 58.39 11.68 -1.65
C SER A 842 58.58 11.25 -3.14
N GLU A 843 57.72 11.56 -4.13
CA GLU A 843 56.42 12.27 -4.19
C GLU A 843 55.65 11.92 -5.50
N THR A 844 54.40 12.42 -5.63
CA THR A 844 53.62 12.69 -6.88
C THR A 844 53.36 11.52 -7.89
N SER A 845 52.13 11.25 -8.36
CA SER A 845 51.20 12.04 -9.22
C SER A 845 51.77 12.38 -10.62
N SER A 846 51.00 12.53 -11.70
CA SER A 846 49.56 12.87 -11.80
C SER A 846 48.90 12.47 -13.14
N THR A 847 47.57 12.45 -13.14
CA THR A 847 46.66 12.53 -14.31
C THR A 847 47.01 13.69 -15.26
N SER A 848 46.80 13.53 -16.58
CA SER A 848 46.66 14.65 -17.55
C SER A 848 46.01 14.17 -18.89
N PRO A 849 45.14 14.99 -19.53
CA PRO A 849 44.39 14.62 -20.75
C PRO A 849 44.99 15.17 -22.08
N PRO A 850 44.45 14.80 -23.26
CA PRO A 850 44.92 15.28 -24.57
C PRO A 850 44.13 16.49 -25.14
N ARG A 851 44.67 17.13 -26.19
CA ARG A 851 43.88 17.87 -27.20
C ARG A 851 44.59 17.88 -28.57
N LEU A 852 43.88 18.34 -29.59
CA LEU A 852 44.04 17.95 -31.00
C LEU A 852 44.99 18.82 -31.84
N HIS A 853 45.39 18.29 -32.99
CA HIS A 853 46.02 19.01 -34.10
C HIS A 853 45.08 20.05 -34.75
N VAL A 854 45.69 21.09 -35.31
CA VAL A 854 45.23 21.76 -36.54
C VAL A 854 46.41 21.74 -37.54
N GLU A 855 46.11 21.87 -38.82
CA GLU A 855 46.96 21.49 -39.95
C GLU A 855 48.05 22.52 -40.32
N HIS A 856 48.96 22.12 -41.22
CA HIS A 856 49.81 23.04 -41.99
C HIS A 856 49.96 22.55 -43.44
N VAL A 857 49.51 23.38 -44.38
CA VAL A 857 49.73 23.20 -45.82
C VAL A 857 51.12 23.74 -46.20
N LYS A 858 51.77 23.14 -47.21
CA LYS A 858 53.08 23.56 -47.72
C LYS A 858 52.96 24.75 -48.66
N HIS A 859 53.93 25.68 -48.66
CA HIS A 859 54.47 26.24 -49.91
C HIS A 859 55.81 27.01 -49.75
N THR A 860 56.57 27.01 -50.85
CA THR A 860 57.54 28.02 -51.35
C THR A 860 58.80 28.45 -50.58
N ARG A 861 59.93 28.35 -51.31
CA ARG A 861 61.18 29.16 -51.23
C ARG A 861 60.89 30.59 -51.76
N PRO A 862 61.70 31.64 -51.48
CA PRO A 862 63.05 31.82 -52.06
C PRO A 862 64.13 32.27 -51.02
N GLU A 863 65.39 31.88 -51.15
CA GLU A 863 66.54 32.61 -51.74
C GLU A 863 67.06 33.86 -51.00
N ALA A 864 68.36 33.84 -50.66
CA ALA A 864 69.25 34.98 -50.50
C ALA A 864 70.69 34.52 -50.77
N VAL A 865 71.52 35.35 -51.42
CA VAL A 865 72.85 34.98 -51.93
C VAL A 865 73.97 35.50 -51.02
N GLY A 866 75.11 34.80 -50.98
CA GLY A 866 76.34 35.25 -50.29
C GLY A 866 77.55 34.39 -50.61
N HIS A 867 78.39 34.80 -51.55
CA HIS A 867 79.62 34.10 -51.93
C HIS A 867 80.83 34.55 -51.10
N ALA A 868 81.68 33.61 -50.65
CA ALA A 868 83.12 33.80 -50.49
C ALA A 868 83.88 32.47 -50.28
N GLN A 869 84.95 32.28 -51.06
CA GLN A 869 86.12 31.42 -50.83
C GLN A 869 87.36 32.24 -51.25
N PRO A 870 88.63 31.82 -51.06
CA PRO A 870 89.17 30.62 -50.38
C PRO A 870 90.18 30.96 -49.26
N GLY A 871 90.80 29.94 -48.63
CA GLY A 871 91.92 30.10 -47.70
C GLY A 871 92.50 28.75 -47.23
N CYS A 872 93.83 28.64 -47.13
CA CYS A 872 94.51 27.35 -46.94
C CYS A 872 94.96 27.04 -45.49
N VAL A 873 95.05 25.73 -45.20
CA VAL A 873 96.06 25.06 -44.35
C VAL A 873 96.45 25.73 -43.01
N GLN A 874 96.08 25.13 -41.87
CA GLN A 874 96.97 24.20 -41.13
C GLN A 874 96.27 23.46 -39.95
N VAL A 875 97.03 22.64 -39.23
CA VAL A 875 96.57 21.69 -38.18
C VAL A 875 96.44 22.36 -36.80
N GLN A 876 95.37 22.07 -36.05
CA GLN A 876 95.44 21.90 -34.59
C GLN A 876 94.21 21.18 -33.98
N ARG A 877 94.40 20.59 -32.79
CA ARG A 877 93.38 19.80 -32.05
C ARG A 877 92.77 20.60 -30.89
N GLY A 878 91.46 20.47 -30.67
CA GLY A 878 90.86 20.65 -29.33
C GLY A 878 89.73 21.69 -29.16
N TRP A 879 89.15 21.66 -27.96
CA TRP A 879 88.35 22.75 -27.33
C TRP A 879 87.03 23.21 -27.98
N ARG A 880 86.00 22.35 -28.03
CA ARG A 880 84.58 22.79 -28.12
C ARG A 880 83.66 22.13 -27.09
N SER A 881 83.80 22.50 -25.81
CA SER A 881 82.98 21.93 -24.71
C SER A 881 82.35 22.95 -23.71
N ARG A 882 82.35 24.26 -23.98
CA ARG A 882 81.75 25.28 -23.07
C ARG A 882 80.38 25.87 -23.49
N ARG A 883 79.97 25.84 -24.76
CA ARG A 883 78.68 26.45 -25.20
C ARG A 883 77.40 25.62 -24.94
N ARG A 884 77.46 24.44 -24.31
CA ARG A 884 76.24 23.64 -23.98
C ARG A 884 75.66 23.87 -22.57
N ARG A 885 76.37 24.54 -21.65
CA ARG A 885 75.89 24.70 -20.25
C ARG A 885 74.83 25.80 -20.08
N GLY A 886 74.97 26.93 -20.78
CA GLY A 886 74.05 28.07 -20.66
C GLY A 886 72.61 27.79 -21.11
N ALA A 887 72.40 26.99 -22.15
CA ALA A 887 71.07 26.59 -22.60
C ALA A 887 70.37 25.65 -21.59
N PHE A 888 71.11 24.66 -21.07
CA PHE A 888 70.60 23.70 -20.09
C PHE A 888 70.19 24.37 -18.77
N CYS A 889 70.96 25.37 -18.30
CA CYS A 889 70.60 26.12 -17.10
C CYS A 889 69.29 26.90 -17.28
N ARG A 890 69.06 27.52 -18.45
CA ARG A 890 67.83 28.26 -18.75
C ARG A 890 66.61 27.35 -18.85
N THR A 891 66.70 26.22 -19.54
CA THR A 891 65.56 25.27 -19.63
C THR A 891 65.27 24.59 -18.29
N LEU A 892 66.30 24.34 -17.46
CA LEU A 892 66.11 23.87 -16.09
C LEU A 892 65.44 24.93 -15.21
N GLN A 893 65.88 26.19 -15.28
CA GLN A 893 65.25 27.31 -14.54
C GLN A 893 63.78 27.53 -14.97
N GLN A 894 63.49 27.48 -16.27
CA GLN A 894 62.11 27.56 -16.79
C GLN A 894 61.26 26.38 -16.31
N ARG A 895 61.81 25.15 -16.29
CA ARG A 895 61.09 23.98 -15.77
C ARG A 895 60.87 24.05 -14.26
N ILE A 896 61.83 24.57 -13.48
CA ILE A 896 61.67 24.81 -12.04
C ILE A 896 60.59 25.87 -11.79
N GLY A 897 60.60 26.99 -12.54
CA GLY A 897 59.57 28.02 -12.45
C GLY A 897 58.17 27.50 -12.81
N ALA A 898 58.05 26.71 -13.88
CA ALA A 898 56.79 26.08 -14.27
C ALA A 898 56.28 25.07 -13.22
N LEU A 899 57.17 24.27 -12.62
CA LEU A 899 56.81 23.36 -11.53
C LEU A 899 56.43 24.12 -10.25
N GLN A 900 57.10 25.23 -9.94
CA GLN A 900 56.73 26.10 -8.82
C GLN A 900 55.35 26.75 -9.05
N GLN A 901 55.05 27.20 -10.27
CA GLN A 901 53.72 27.70 -10.64
C GLN A 901 52.65 26.59 -10.58
N GLN A 902 52.95 25.37 -11.03
CA GLN A 902 52.03 24.24 -10.91
C GLN A 902 51.77 23.89 -9.43
N VAL A 903 52.80 23.94 -8.58
CA VAL A 903 52.66 23.72 -7.13
C VAL A 903 51.85 24.84 -6.46
N THR A 904 52.04 26.12 -6.79
CA THR A 904 51.22 27.20 -6.21
C THR A 904 49.77 27.14 -6.68
N VAL A 905 49.51 26.78 -7.95
CA VAL A 905 48.14 26.53 -8.45
C VAL A 905 47.50 25.35 -7.73
N LEU A 906 48.20 24.22 -7.54
CA LEU A 906 47.69 23.06 -6.80
C LEU A 906 47.47 23.37 -5.31
N GLN A 907 48.32 24.19 -4.68
CA GLN A 907 48.10 24.67 -3.31
C GLN A 907 46.90 25.63 -3.23
N GLY A 908 46.69 26.48 -4.23
CA GLY A 908 45.50 27.33 -4.36
C GLY A 908 44.22 26.52 -4.51
N ALA A 909 44.21 25.55 -5.44
CA ALA A 909 43.09 24.63 -5.65
C ALA A 909 42.78 23.80 -4.39
N LYS A 910 43.80 23.31 -3.68
CA LYS A 910 43.63 22.64 -2.39
C LYS A 910 42.97 23.56 -1.35
N LYS A 911 43.40 24.82 -1.23
CA LYS A 911 42.79 25.79 -0.31
C LYS A 911 41.33 26.09 -0.68
N ALA A 912 41.02 26.27 -1.96
CA ALA A 912 39.66 26.49 -2.45
C ALA A 912 38.73 25.28 -2.21
N ALA A 913 39.23 24.06 -2.39
CA ALA A 913 38.51 22.84 -2.04
C ALA A 913 38.34 22.67 -0.51
N GLN A 914 39.29 23.16 0.29
CA GLN A 914 39.16 23.17 1.75
C GLN A 914 38.14 24.22 2.23
N SER A 915 38.06 25.40 1.61
CA SER A 915 37.04 26.39 1.94
C SER A 915 35.64 25.95 1.50
N SER A 916 35.47 25.38 0.30
CA SER A 916 34.16 24.87 -0.13
C SER A 916 33.66 23.71 0.73
N VAL A 917 34.54 22.82 1.19
CA VAL A 917 34.18 21.78 2.18
C VAL A 917 33.81 22.38 3.55
N GLN A 918 34.43 23.50 3.96
CA GLN A 918 34.02 24.22 5.17
C GLN A 918 32.67 24.93 4.99
N GLU A 919 32.41 25.56 3.85
CA GLU A 919 31.12 26.17 3.51
C GLU A 919 29.98 25.13 3.44
N LEU A 920 30.25 23.95 2.87
CA LEU A 920 29.29 22.83 2.86
C LEU A 920 29.01 22.30 4.27
N ARG A 921 30.01 22.25 5.16
CA ARG A 921 29.78 21.93 6.59
C ARG A 921 28.94 22.99 7.28
N LEU A 922 29.27 24.28 7.11
CA LEU A 922 28.50 25.37 7.72
C LEU A 922 27.05 25.45 7.22
N THR A 923 26.78 25.05 5.97
CA THR A 923 25.41 24.92 5.47
C THR A 923 24.71 23.66 5.99
N GLN A 924 25.41 22.53 6.14
CA GLN A 924 24.89 21.32 6.81
C GLN A 924 24.58 21.57 8.30
N ASP A 925 25.44 22.27 9.02
CA ASP A 925 25.23 22.68 10.42
C ASP A 925 24.04 23.64 10.54
N LYS A 926 23.88 24.55 9.58
CA LYS A 926 22.71 25.45 9.51
C LYS A 926 21.40 24.70 9.20
N LEU A 927 21.42 23.71 8.30
CA LEU A 927 20.26 22.89 7.97
C LEU A 927 19.86 21.97 9.13
N THR A 928 20.83 21.38 9.83
CA THR A 928 20.55 20.57 11.03
C THR A 928 20.02 21.43 12.19
N ALA A 929 20.54 22.65 12.40
CA ALA A 929 19.97 23.61 13.34
C ALA A 929 18.54 24.07 12.96
N GLN A 930 18.23 24.17 11.67
CA GLN A 930 16.86 24.43 11.21
C GLN A 930 15.95 23.21 11.45
N LEU A 931 16.41 22.00 11.18
CA LEU A 931 15.66 20.76 11.44
C LEU A 931 15.36 20.55 12.94
N THR A 932 16.33 20.79 13.83
CA THR A 932 16.09 20.70 15.28
C THR A 932 15.12 21.79 15.75
N THR A 933 15.23 23.01 15.23
CA THR A 933 14.26 24.10 15.51
C THR A 933 12.84 23.74 15.04
N LEU A 934 12.69 23.15 13.85
CA LEU A 934 11.39 22.69 13.34
C LEU A 934 10.84 21.51 14.13
N THR A 935 11.69 20.57 14.54
CA THR A 935 11.32 19.44 15.41
C THR A 935 10.86 19.93 16.78
N GLN A 936 11.53 20.92 17.37
CA GLN A 936 11.12 21.54 18.62
C GLN A 936 9.77 22.25 18.47
N LYS A 937 9.54 23.00 17.38
CA LYS A 937 8.24 23.63 17.08
C LYS A 937 7.12 22.60 16.86
N LEU A 938 7.41 21.48 16.21
CA LEU A 938 6.45 20.38 16.05
C LEU A 938 6.10 19.76 17.41
N ASN A 939 7.07 19.58 18.29
CA ASN A 939 6.85 19.01 19.62
C ASN A 939 6.08 19.98 20.55
N THR A 940 6.38 21.29 20.54
CA THR A 940 5.56 22.27 21.27
C THR A 940 4.17 22.42 20.67
N SER A 941 4.01 22.29 19.35
CA SER A 941 2.70 22.21 18.71
C SER A 941 1.91 20.98 19.17
N LYS A 942 2.53 19.78 19.22
CA LYS A 942 1.90 18.56 19.73
C LYS A 942 1.46 18.71 21.19
N GLN A 943 2.32 19.27 22.05
CA GLN A 943 1.99 19.55 23.45
C GLN A 943 0.84 20.55 23.59
N LEU A 944 0.80 21.59 22.75
CA LEU A 944 -0.28 22.57 22.72
C LEU A 944 -1.59 21.93 22.22
N SER A 945 -1.55 21.09 21.19
CA SER A 945 -2.72 20.31 20.74
C SER A 945 -3.23 19.37 21.83
N GLN A 946 -2.35 18.60 22.49
CA GLN A 946 -2.71 17.74 23.62
C GLN A 946 -3.38 18.54 24.76
N LYS A 947 -2.84 19.72 25.08
CA LYS A 947 -3.47 20.60 26.08
C LYS A 947 -4.83 21.12 25.61
N LEU A 948 -4.97 21.54 24.36
CA LEU A 948 -6.28 21.95 23.83
C LEU A 948 -7.28 20.79 23.84
N THR A 949 -6.85 19.54 23.63
CA THR A 949 -7.72 18.36 23.79
C THR A 949 -8.10 18.11 25.27
N SER A 950 -7.19 18.27 26.23
CA SER A 950 -7.54 18.16 27.65
C SER A 950 -8.49 19.28 28.08
N ASP A 951 -8.20 20.52 27.67
CA ASP A 951 -9.00 21.71 28.00
C ASP A 951 -10.40 21.61 27.35
N LEU A 952 -10.52 21.05 26.13
CA LEU A 952 -11.79 20.71 25.48
C LEU A 952 -12.57 19.67 26.30
N SER A 953 -11.94 18.55 26.66
CA SER A 953 -12.61 17.47 27.43
C SER A 953 -13.07 17.95 28.81
N ALA A 954 -12.33 18.88 29.44
CA ALA A 954 -12.74 19.53 30.68
C ALA A 954 -13.94 20.47 30.48
N ALA A 955 -13.97 21.21 29.38
CA ALA A 955 -15.12 22.04 29.00
C ALA A 955 -16.37 21.20 28.66
N GLU A 956 -16.21 20.05 28.02
CA GLU A 956 -17.30 19.09 27.77
C GLU A 956 -17.82 18.46 29.06
N GLN A 957 -16.94 18.10 30.01
CA GLN A 957 -17.34 17.66 31.34
C GLN A 957 -18.03 18.76 32.16
N GLN A 958 -17.65 20.05 31.98
CA GLN A 958 -18.38 21.18 32.56
C GLN A 958 -19.74 21.38 31.90
N ARG A 959 -19.83 21.29 30.57
CA ARG A 959 -21.11 21.34 29.84
C ARG A 959 -22.05 20.24 30.32
N GLY A 960 -21.56 19.00 30.41
CA GLY A 960 -22.29 17.86 30.95
C GLY A 960 -22.53 17.88 32.47
N LYS A 961 -22.03 18.87 33.22
CA LYS A 961 -22.45 19.19 34.59
C LYS A 961 -23.59 20.20 34.55
N LEU A 962 -23.39 21.32 33.86
CA LEU A 962 -24.39 22.38 33.67
C LEU A 962 -25.68 21.85 33.00
N GLU A 963 -25.59 20.89 32.07
CA GLU A 963 -26.73 20.21 31.46
C GLU A 963 -27.53 19.40 32.50
N ARG A 964 -26.87 18.72 33.45
CA ARG A 964 -27.57 17.99 34.52
C ARG A 964 -28.14 18.92 35.59
N GLU A 965 -27.40 19.97 35.96
CA GLU A 965 -27.87 21.03 36.86
C GLU A 965 -29.09 21.77 36.26
N LEU A 966 -29.12 21.97 34.93
CA LEU A 966 -30.26 22.50 34.21
C LEU A 966 -31.48 21.56 34.25
N GLU A 967 -31.30 20.24 34.03
CA GLU A 967 -32.42 19.31 34.08
C GLU A 967 -32.92 19.08 35.52
N GLU A 968 -32.05 19.13 36.54
CA GLU A 968 -32.45 19.17 37.95
C GLU A 968 -33.25 20.45 38.28
N CYS A 969 -32.87 21.60 37.70
CA CYS A 969 -33.65 22.85 37.83
C CYS A 969 -35.02 22.74 37.14
N LYS A 970 -35.10 22.17 35.93
CA LYS A 970 -36.38 21.93 35.24
C LYS A 970 -37.30 20.97 36.01
N GLN A 971 -36.73 19.94 36.66
CA GLN A 971 -37.49 19.00 37.49
C GLN A 971 -37.99 19.60 38.82
N ARG A 972 -37.52 20.81 39.20
CA ARG A 972 -37.86 21.48 40.47
C ARG A 972 -38.93 22.57 40.38
N LEU A 973 -39.72 22.65 39.30
CA LEU A 973 -40.68 23.74 39.05
C LEU A 973 -42.18 23.36 39.14
N PRO A 974 -42.82 23.54 40.31
CA PRO A 974 -44.25 23.84 40.41
C PRO A 974 -44.56 25.28 39.94
N ARG A 975 -45.80 25.55 39.53
CA ARG A 975 -46.26 26.88 39.08
C ARG A 975 -46.68 27.78 40.25
N THR A 976 -46.17 29.02 40.29
CA THR A 976 -46.94 30.26 40.62
C THR A 976 -46.12 31.52 40.26
N PRO A 977 -46.75 32.71 40.05
CA PRO A 977 -46.06 33.92 39.60
C PRO A 977 -45.86 34.99 40.69
N THR A 978 -44.71 35.67 40.70
CA THR A 978 -44.49 37.04 41.23
C THR A 978 -43.09 37.55 40.77
N PRO A 979 -42.78 38.87 40.81
CA PRO A 979 -41.75 39.46 39.95
C PRO A 979 -40.36 39.73 40.57
N GLU A 980 -39.39 39.93 39.66
CA GLU A 980 -38.11 40.66 39.82
C GLU A 980 -36.98 40.04 40.70
N PRO A 981 -35.70 40.45 40.53
CA PRO A 981 -35.16 41.54 39.69
C PRO A 981 -34.41 41.09 38.41
N GLN A 982 -34.53 41.88 37.33
CA GLN A 982 -34.00 41.52 35.99
C GLN A 982 -32.51 41.89 35.74
N ASN A 983 -31.86 42.58 36.67
CA ASN A 983 -30.60 43.30 36.42
C ASN A 983 -29.33 42.41 36.25
N THR A 984 -29.32 41.18 36.77
CA THR A 984 -28.18 40.26 36.62
C THR A 984 -28.18 39.57 35.25
N ALA A 985 -29.32 39.00 34.84
CA ALA A 985 -29.47 38.30 33.57
C ALA A 985 -29.18 39.20 32.36
N GLU A 986 -29.56 40.48 32.40
CA GLU A 986 -29.18 41.44 31.36
C GLU A 986 -27.67 41.72 31.31
N ALA A 987 -27.00 41.80 32.46
CA ALA A 987 -25.55 42.02 32.52
C ALA A 987 -24.78 40.82 31.96
N GLU A 988 -25.23 39.59 32.27
CA GLU A 988 -24.68 38.36 31.73
C GLU A 988 -24.95 38.20 30.23
N LEU A 989 -26.16 38.50 29.75
CA LEU A 989 -26.47 38.54 28.32
C LEU A 989 -25.60 39.55 27.58
N LYS A 990 -25.44 40.77 28.10
CA LYS A 990 -24.55 41.79 27.50
C LYS A 990 -23.07 41.34 27.54
N GLY A 991 -22.65 40.65 28.60
CA GLY A 991 -21.31 40.06 28.71
C GLY A 991 -21.07 38.92 27.72
N LEU A 992 -22.04 38.04 27.51
CA LEU A 992 -21.99 36.95 26.52
C LEU A 992 -22.06 37.51 25.10
N GLN A 993 -22.89 38.52 24.84
CA GLN A 993 -22.98 39.20 23.55
C GLN A 993 -21.66 39.93 23.21
N ALA A 994 -20.99 40.54 24.19
CA ALA A 994 -19.66 41.12 24.02
C ALA A 994 -18.59 40.04 23.74
N LYS A 995 -18.60 38.92 24.46
CA LYS A 995 -17.72 37.77 24.19
C LYS A 995 -17.94 37.19 22.79
N LEU A 996 -19.19 37.01 22.37
CA LEU A 996 -19.55 36.54 21.03
C LEU A 996 -19.10 37.52 19.93
N LYS A 997 -19.29 38.83 20.14
CA LYS A 997 -18.82 39.87 19.21
C LYS A 997 -17.29 39.87 19.09
N ASN A 998 -16.57 39.72 20.20
CA ASN A 998 -15.11 39.60 20.20
C ASN A 998 -14.62 38.32 19.52
N ALA A 999 -15.29 37.18 19.75
CA ALA A 999 -15.00 35.93 19.04
C ALA A 999 -15.23 36.08 17.52
N CYS A 1000 -16.31 36.74 17.11
CA CYS A 1000 -16.60 37.03 15.70
C CYS A 1000 -15.56 37.99 15.06
N ASN A 1001 -15.06 38.96 15.83
CA ASN A 1001 -13.98 39.86 15.41
C ASN A 1001 -12.64 39.10 15.24
N GLU A 1002 -12.30 38.16 16.13
CA GLU A 1002 -11.10 37.32 15.97
C GLU A 1002 -11.26 36.29 14.84
N VAL A 1003 -12.46 35.69 14.65
CA VAL A 1003 -12.74 34.80 13.51
C VAL A 1003 -12.63 35.54 12.18
N THR A 1004 -13.14 36.77 12.07
CA THR A 1004 -12.99 37.59 10.85
C THR A 1004 -11.54 38.00 10.61
N LYS A 1005 -10.79 38.35 11.66
CA LYS A 1005 -9.34 38.62 11.62
C LYS A 1005 -8.52 37.38 11.20
N HIS A 1006 -8.82 36.20 11.73
CA HIS A 1006 -8.22 34.92 11.27
C HIS A 1006 -8.63 34.58 9.83
N THR A 1007 -9.84 34.94 9.40
CA THR A 1007 -10.30 34.75 8.02
C THR A 1007 -9.57 35.69 7.06
N LEU A 1008 -9.31 36.94 7.46
CA LEU A 1008 -8.49 37.88 6.69
C LEU A 1008 -7.03 37.41 6.61
N ALA A 1009 -6.44 36.95 7.72
CA ALA A 1009 -5.09 36.37 7.73
C ALA A 1009 -4.98 35.11 6.85
N ASN A 1010 -6.01 34.26 6.82
CA ASN A 1010 -6.08 33.13 5.89
C ASN A 1010 -6.24 33.56 4.42
N LYS A 1011 -6.85 34.71 4.14
CA LYS A 1011 -6.93 35.26 2.78
C LYS A 1011 -5.57 35.78 2.32
N THR A 1012 -4.85 36.56 3.14
CA THR A 1012 -3.48 37.01 2.79
C THR A 1012 -2.51 35.85 2.64
N LEU A 1013 -2.51 34.88 3.56
CA LEU A 1013 -1.67 33.69 3.44
C LEU A 1013 -1.98 32.85 2.19
N LYS A 1014 -3.25 32.80 1.75
CA LYS A 1014 -3.61 32.16 0.47
C LYS A 1014 -3.10 32.94 -0.74
N THR A 1015 -3.21 34.27 -0.75
CA THR A 1015 -2.64 35.08 -1.84
C THR A 1015 -1.11 35.04 -1.87
N GLU A 1016 -0.45 34.98 -0.71
CA GLU A 1016 1.00 34.77 -0.63
C GLU A 1016 1.40 33.39 -1.14
N LEU A 1017 0.66 32.34 -0.80
CA LEU A 1017 0.90 30.98 -1.28
C LEU A 1017 0.67 30.87 -2.79
N GLN A 1018 -0.39 31.47 -3.34
CA GLN A 1018 -0.61 31.55 -4.78
C GLN A 1018 0.51 32.32 -5.49
N ALA A 1019 0.94 33.47 -4.97
CA ALA A 1019 2.09 34.20 -5.52
C ALA A 1019 3.41 33.41 -5.43
N LYS A 1020 3.54 32.47 -4.47
CA LYS A 1020 4.69 31.54 -4.39
C LYS A 1020 4.58 30.37 -5.37
N GLU A 1021 3.37 29.85 -5.59
CA GLU A 1021 3.11 28.85 -6.64
C GLU A 1021 3.32 29.44 -8.04
N GLU A 1022 2.92 30.69 -8.28
CA GLU A 1022 3.18 31.44 -9.50
C GLU A 1022 4.68 31.70 -9.70
N GLN A 1023 5.41 32.13 -8.66
CA GLN A 1023 6.88 32.25 -8.72
C GLN A 1023 7.59 30.90 -8.97
N LEU A 1024 7.06 29.80 -8.45
CA LEU A 1024 7.61 28.46 -8.72
C LEU A 1024 7.32 28.03 -10.17
N LYS A 1025 6.11 28.28 -10.69
CA LYS A 1025 5.77 28.04 -12.10
C LYS A 1025 6.62 28.88 -13.04
N GLU A 1026 6.79 30.17 -12.77
CA GLU A 1026 7.64 31.06 -13.59
C GLU A 1026 9.09 30.56 -13.66
N LEU A 1027 9.64 30.08 -12.54
CA LEU A 1027 10.98 29.45 -12.47
C LEU A 1027 11.06 28.06 -13.14
N GLN A 1028 9.92 27.40 -13.37
CA GLN A 1028 9.81 26.06 -13.94
C GLN A 1028 9.48 26.10 -15.45
N GLU A 1029 8.76 27.12 -15.90
CA GLU A 1029 8.44 27.42 -17.31
C GLU A 1029 9.55 28.25 -18.00
N ASN A 1030 10.30 29.06 -17.25
CA ASN A 1030 11.53 29.73 -17.71
C ASN A 1030 12.78 29.15 -17.02
N PRO A 1031 13.16 27.87 -17.26
CA PRO A 1031 14.46 27.37 -16.81
C PRO A 1031 15.57 28.20 -17.48
N PRO A 1032 16.58 28.68 -16.72
CA PRO A 1032 17.64 29.49 -17.30
C PRO A 1032 18.40 28.70 -18.38
N PRO A 1033 18.65 29.27 -19.57
CA PRO A 1033 19.27 28.54 -20.66
C PRO A 1033 20.66 28.05 -20.26
N PRO A 1034 21.07 26.85 -20.71
CA PRO A 1034 22.31 26.21 -20.26
C PRO A 1034 23.52 27.09 -20.63
N SER A 1035 24.16 27.67 -19.61
CA SER A 1035 25.27 28.59 -19.76
C SER A 1035 26.50 27.88 -20.31
N ARG A 1036 26.67 27.90 -21.63
CA ARG A 1036 27.94 27.58 -22.28
C ARG A 1036 29.02 28.52 -21.74
N HIS A 1037 30.20 27.98 -21.47
CA HIS A 1037 31.36 28.76 -21.10
C HIS A 1037 31.94 29.52 -22.31
N ASP A 1038 31.32 30.63 -22.69
CA ASP A 1038 31.96 31.62 -23.55
C ASP A 1038 32.87 32.53 -22.70
N SER A 1039 34.17 32.40 -22.91
CA SER A 1039 35.19 33.17 -22.20
C SER A 1039 35.39 34.55 -22.84
N GLY A 1040 34.70 35.57 -22.35
CA GLY A 1040 34.89 36.96 -22.81
C GLY A 1040 34.29 38.04 -21.91
N SER A 1041 34.95 39.20 -21.84
CA SER A 1041 34.45 40.47 -21.29
C SER A 1041 34.13 40.53 -19.77
N PRO A 1042 35.10 40.89 -18.90
CA PRO A 1042 34.87 41.08 -17.46
C PRO A 1042 33.91 42.22 -17.08
N SER A 1043 33.77 43.26 -17.92
CA SER A 1043 33.18 44.54 -17.52
C SER A 1043 31.67 44.49 -17.24
N VAL A 1044 30.90 43.76 -18.05
CA VAL A 1044 29.42 43.77 -17.99
C VAL A 1044 28.88 43.06 -16.73
N LEU A 1045 29.63 42.09 -16.21
CA LEU A 1045 29.26 41.39 -14.97
C LEU A 1045 29.50 42.25 -13.72
N PHE A 1046 30.52 43.12 -13.74
CA PHE A 1046 30.81 44.00 -12.60
C PHE A 1046 29.72 45.05 -12.39
N GLU A 1047 29.16 45.59 -13.48
CA GLU A 1047 28.08 46.57 -13.44
C GLU A 1047 26.77 45.93 -12.97
N LYS A 1048 26.38 44.75 -13.52
CA LYS A 1048 25.21 44.00 -13.00
C LYS A 1048 25.39 43.53 -11.55
N ALA A 1049 26.61 43.23 -11.10
CA ALA A 1049 26.89 42.93 -9.70
C ALA A 1049 26.77 44.19 -8.81
N ALA A 1050 27.24 45.35 -9.27
CA ALA A 1050 27.08 46.62 -8.57
C ALA A 1050 25.60 47.01 -8.43
N SER A 1051 24.80 46.87 -9.49
CA SER A 1051 23.34 47.10 -9.42
C SER A 1051 22.64 46.13 -8.46
N ARG A 1052 22.99 44.84 -8.48
CA ARG A 1052 22.43 43.86 -7.51
C ARG A 1052 22.84 44.17 -6.08
N ASN A 1053 24.08 44.60 -5.83
CA ASN A 1053 24.53 45.00 -4.50
C ASN A 1053 23.88 46.30 -4.02
N GLN A 1054 23.64 47.29 -4.90
CA GLN A 1054 22.84 48.47 -4.56
C GLN A 1054 21.38 48.11 -4.24
N LEU A 1055 20.78 47.16 -4.96
CA LEU A 1055 19.43 46.67 -4.68
C LEU A 1055 19.37 45.93 -3.33
N ALA A 1056 20.35 45.07 -3.05
CA ALA A 1056 20.48 44.38 -1.77
C ALA A 1056 20.71 45.36 -0.60
N PHE A 1057 21.53 46.40 -0.79
CA PHE A 1057 21.75 47.43 0.22
C PHE A 1057 20.51 48.30 0.45
N ARG A 1058 19.75 48.61 -0.61
CA ARG A 1058 18.42 49.26 -0.48
C ARG A 1058 17.41 48.39 0.24
N MET A 1059 17.36 47.08 -0.02
CA MET A 1059 16.49 46.16 0.73
C MET A 1059 16.91 46.00 2.19
N GLN A 1060 18.21 45.92 2.49
CA GLN A 1060 18.70 45.93 3.89
C GLN A 1060 18.39 47.27 4.58
N GLY A 1061 18.44 48.39 3.85
CA GLY A 1061 17.98 49.69 4.33
C GLY A 1061 16.48 49.74 4.64
N ALA A 1062 15.64 49.16 3.77
CA ALA A 1062 14.19 49.08 3.99
C ALA A 1062 13.84 48.20 5.20
N VAL A 1063 14.43 46.99 5.30
CA VAL A 1063 14.23 46.09 6.45
C VAL A 1063 14.81 46.69 7.75
N ALA A 1064 15.82 47.57 7.66
CA ALA A 1064 16.31 48.34 8.80
C ALA A 1064 15.42 49.56 9.16
N ALA A 1065 14.58 50.05 8.24
CA ALA A 1065 13.56 51.06 8.51
C ALA A 1065 12.34 50.42 9.19
N GLU A 1066 11.77 49.35 8.61
CA GLU A 1066 10.65 48.60 9.22
C GLU A 1066 10.95 48.14 10.66
N ARG A 1067 12.21 47.75 10.94
CA ARG A 1067 12.67 47.38 12.29
C ARG A 1067 12.80 48.56 13.26
N ARG A 1068 12.92 49.80 12.77
CA ARG A 1068 12.86 51.00 13.61
C ARG A 1068 11.42 51.40 13.90
N ASP A 1069 10.54 51.32 12.90
CA ASP A 1069 9.13 51.68 13.05
C ASP A 1069 8.39 50.69 13.97
N ALA A 1070 8.63 49.37 13.81
CA ALA A 1070 8.15 48.35 14.75
C ALA A 1070 8.74 48.48 16.18
N SER A 1071 9.89 49.16 16.32
CA SER A 1071 10.48 49.49 17.62
C SER A 1071 9.98 50.83 18.20
N ALA A 1072 9.17 51.59 17.45
CA ALA A 1072 8.51 52.81 17.93
C ALA A 1072 7.15 52.50 18.58
N ASP A 1073 6.29 51.73 17.90
CA ASP A 1073 4.97 51.34 18.42
C ASP A 1073 5.05 50.57 19.75
N THR A 1074 6.09 49.76 19.92
CA THR A 1074 6.38 49.02 21.16
C THR A 1074 6.89 49.90 22.31
N ARG A 1075 7.10 51.20 22.11
CA ARG A 1075 7.41 52.18 23.17
C ARG A 1075 6.23 53.09 23.53
N VAL A 1076 5.29 53.33 22.60
CA VAL A 1076 4.13 54.21 22.84
C VAL A 1076 3.05 53.53 23.70
N THR A 1077 2.92 52.21 23.60
CA THR A 1077 1.90 51.42 24.31
C THR A 1077 2.24 51.10 25.78
N GLY A 1078 3.47 51.39 26.24
CA GLY A 1078 3.95 51.04 27.58
C GLY A 1078 3.69 52.05 28.70
N GLN A 1079 3.10 53.22 28.43
CA GLN A 1079 2.97 54.32 29.41
C GLN A 1079 1.53 54.86 29.59
N ARG A 1080 0.57 54.03 30.02
CA ARG A 1080 -0.70 54.54 30.59
C ARG A 1080 -1.53 53.51 31.40
N ALA A 1081 -1.01 53.03 32.53
CA ALA A 1081 -1.82 52.39 33.58
C ALA A 1081 -1.17 52.50 34.97
N CYS A 1082 -2.01 52.48 36.01
CA CYS A 1082 -1.69 52.22 37.42
C CYS A 1082 -0.64 53.12 38.12
N ALA A 1083 -1.14 54.14 38.82
CA ALA A 1083 -0.49 54.74 40.00
C ALA A 1083 -1.45 54.65 41.21
N ARG A 1084 -0.90 54.66 42.44
CA ARG A 1084 -1.56 54.37 43.74
C ARG A 1084 -2.00 52.91 43.94
N ALA A 1085 -1.89 52.31 45.13
CA ALA A 1085 -1.21 52.71 46.37
C ALA A 1085 -0.91 51.48 47.27
N GLY A 1086 0.01 51.62 48.25
CA GLY A 1086 0.25 50.62 49.31
C GLY A 1086 1.73 50.42 49.70
N ARG A 1087 2.01 50.41 51.01
CA ARG A 1087 3.29 50.10 51.69
C ARG A 1087 2.93 49.30 52.99
N PRO A 1088 3.87 48.86 53.86
CA PRO A 1088 5.01 47.95 53.64
C PRO A 1088 5.15 46.88 54.77
N GLY A 1089 6.18 46.02 54.72
CA GLY A 1089 6.66 45.18 55.85
C GLY A 1089 7.39 43.92 55.33
N GLN A 1090 8.69 43.67 55.57
CA GLN A 1090 9.43 43.40 56.82
C GLN A 1090 9.02 42.08 57.54
N MET A 1091 9.93 41.25 58.07
CA MET A 1091 11.36 40.99 57.81
C MET A 1091 11.77 39.69 58.54
N LEU A 1092 13.00 39.18 58.29
CA LEU A 1092 13.71 38.10 59.02
C LEU A 1092 13.20 36.65 58.81
N LEU A 1093 13.93 35.58 59.19
CA LEU A 1093 15.33 35.12 58.99
C LEU A 1093 15.43 33.69 59.59
N VAL A 1094 16.57 33.00 59.41
CA VAL A 1094 17.04 31.81 60.17
C VAL A 1094 16.54 30.42 59.70
N LYS A 1095 17.51 29.61 59.24
CA LYS A 1095 17.54 28.13 59.35
C LYS A 1095 18.41 27.76 60.56
N PRO A 1096 18.24 26.58 61.19
CA PRO A 1096 19.08 25.44 60.77
C PRO A 1096 18.47 24.02 60.93
N LEU A 1097 19.13 23.08 60.24
CA LEU A 1097 19.54 21.71 60.60
C LEU A 1097 19.19 21.16 62.01
N SER A 1098 19.09 19.84 62.30
CA SER A 1098 18.84 18.58 61.54
C SER A 1098 19.07 17.37 62.49
N SER A 1099 18.23 16.33 62.53
CA SER A 1099 18.62 14.99 63.07
C SER A 1099 17.64 13.85 62.74
N THR A 1100 18.15 12.61 62.82
CA THR A 1100 17.58 11.27 62.53
C THR A 1100 16.86 10.65 63.76
N PRO A 1101 16.17 9.47 63.71
CA PRO A 1101 16.28 8.36 62.73
C PRO A 1101 14.96 7.69 62.25
N ALA A 1102 15.12 6.57 61.54
CA ALA A 1102 14.10 5.67 60.95
C ALA A 1102 13.55 4.65 62.02
N PRO A 1103 12.71 3.61 61.73
CA PRO A 1103 12.66 2.79 60.49
C PRO A 1103 11.28 2.24 60.02
N GLN A 1104 11.32 1.44 58.94
CA GLN A 1104 10.28 0.54 58.38
C GLN A 1104 9.12 1.20 57.59
N ALA A 1105 8.72 0.72 56.39
CA ALA A 1105 9.27 -0.36 55.55
C ALA A 1105 9.01 -0.21 54.01
N LYS A 1106 10.04 -0.60 53.23
CA LYS A 1106 10.01 -1.35 51.94
C LYS A 1106 9.40 -0.73 50.64
N TYR A 1107 10.33 -0.42 49.71
CA TYR A 1107 10.26 -0.38 48.22
C TYR A 1107 9.26 0.59 47.54
N LEU A 1108 9.62 1.55 46.67
CA LEU A 1108 10.58 1.64 45.54
C LEU A 1108 10.21 0.75 44.32
N GLY A 1109 10.07 1.24 43.08
CA GLY A 1109 10.06 2.62 42.55
C GLY A 1109 10.35 2.67 41.03
N PRO A 1110 9.88 3.68 40.27
CA PRO A 1110 10.32 3.96 38.89
C PRO A 1110 11.63 4.79 38.88
N PRO A 1111 12.47 4.80 37.82
CA PRO A 1111 12.16 5.65 36.64
C PRO A 1111 12.86 5.30 35.28
N VAL A 1112 12.57 6.11 34.25
CA VAL A 1112 13.28 6.29 32.96
C VAL A 1112 13.56 5.05 32.10
N CYS A 1113 12.75 4.89 31.03
CA CYS A 1113 13.24 5.19 29.69
C CYS A 1113 12.10 5.73 28.80
#